data_AF-A0A2V6FCD4-F1
#
_entry.id   AF-A0A2V6FCD4-F1
#
_cell.length_a   1.000
_cell.length_b   1.000
_cell.length_c   1.000
_cell.angle_alpha   90.00
_cell.angle_beta   90.00
_cell.angle_gamma   90.00
#
_symmetry.space_group_name_H-M   'P 1'
#
loop_
_entity.id
_entity.type
_entity.pdbx_description
1 polymer ?
#
loop_
_entity_poly.entity_id
_entity_poly.type
_entity_poly.pdbx_seq_one_letter_code
_entity_poly.pdbx_strand_id
1 'polypeptide(L)'
;MWAECTKWTLKPGKISRSGWSSSWIKGIAGLRFGHCPLSSSIRGQTIFSTLRLHSRIFCETIRPRMHLGLSILWAAPLVALNAVADWPMLHGNPRHDGFVAAEVSPPFRLVWARHFAAERLGTAMEPIVADGLVFIGTHSGNVYALDAASGEPRWRFAAHGAFLQSPSFADGRVAAGSVDGNLYALDGRTGELCWSLFAGYGGFSASPTIASGAIFIGTRASDFLSIDLKAGKALWRQSVAAPIRQTASVAEGRVFVTAEDLRVRAFDAGTGKLLWTSAQLAGQTARDYYPVIVKAGGRTYVIIRTNPVISMGQRIARDRHLLAKNAGVDDSDWNTVDAWTKSEQARGNLQLWEREQKAVIDYLDDHSEARSFFVLDAGTGKEAMTAPVLWIAGCQGVGAMPAFTTDGRLLVFYRSAYGHWNHGVAPLVALGLLDPGGNRITPLLHQSGPQPAWNTFWGTADESQNFVVAGNTVLIVHQGTLSGFGLKDNRLFPIQGERDTYGGLRNLPWARNEWHGPGRGGVAVVGTRLYWITGSRVLGLASGEHGKPAEDLGIDGKKVATQTAPQPASLTRNQIEQRLADEVEQFLSNRWAPLFVDPGLAGRNFSFDNSGGVFEALAMACPHLPGELQRKVKSWLADEWTHHPPFTREAWYSLREGARREWFPTPDEVLSRPGQDKPYHPLGNAYAVWLYAGRCDAWPRVLAAWPQLKNSFNDFIKTGWRLDGAKGDLYGNRYLASLITFALIADKAGDRAAAKQANALAAQTSEGLAAWWKRAADRGTLTTFKGSSELDPFIGGGDAISFRIAPHRHKIALLCDLTPEVAAIVKSKASEAVTKVLEIFQALHPTWSLLGEERQVHYGENFVDPPELALDAFKAMAWLNGGPRDELRRRIDLPFCRADLHYLTKLAIALDAAKATGAKSQ
;
A
#
# COMPACT_ATOMS: atom_id res chain seq x y z
N MET A 1 -4.31 -9.64 32.64
CA MET A 1 -3.32 -10.74 32.75
C MET A 1 -3.35 -11.55 31.45
N TRP A 2 -2.26 -12.19 31.05
CA TRP A 2 -2.14 -12.87 29.74
C TRP A 2 -1.57 -14.29 29.92
N ALA A 3 -2.44 -15.21 30.31
CA ALA A 3 -2.21 -16.65 30.38
C ALA A 3 -3.57 -17.37 30.32
N GLU A 4 -3.54 -18.67 29.98
CA GLU A 4 -4.69 -19.59 29.95
C GLU A 4 -5.86 -19.25 29.01
N CYS A 5 -5.76 -19.68 27.74
CA CYS A 5 -6.92 -20.19 27.00
C CYS A 5 -6.57 -21.18 25.86
N THR A 6 -5.68 -22.14 26.12
CA THR A 6 -5.32 -23.20 25.13
C THR A 6 -5.17 -24.58 25.77
N LYS A 7 -6.29 -25.29 25.95
CA LYS A 7 -6.33 -26.76 26.17
C LYS A 7 -7.56 -27.37 25.47
N TRP A 8 -7.37 -27.85 24.24
CA TRP A 8 -8.22 -28.87 23.62
C TRP A 8 -7.34 -29.96 23.04
N THR A 9 -7.17 -31.04 23.81
CA THR A 9 -6.42 -32.24 23.41
C THR A 9 -7.38 -33.30 22.88
N LEU A 10 -7.32 -33.59 21.58
CA LEU A 10 -8.06 -34.70 20.97
C LEU A 10 -7.09 -35.78 20.44
N LYS A 11 -7.26 -37.00 20.96
CA LYS A 11 -6.69 -38.26 20.45
C LYS A 11 -7.72 -39.39 20.64
N PRO A 12 -7.65 -40.49 19.86
CA PRO A 12 -8.81 -40.81 19.02
C PRO A 12 -9.45 -42.18 19.26
N GLY A 13 -10.73 -42.35 18.88
CA GLY A 13 -11.33 -43.69 18.81
C GLY A 13 -12.82 -43.82 18.42
N LYS A 14 -13.09 -44.03 17.11
CA LYS A 14 -14.13 -44.91 16.48
C LYS A 14 -15.64 -44.74 16.82
N ILE A 15 -16.46 -45.33 15.91
CA ILE A 15 -17.94 -45.55 15.96
C ILE A 15 -18.76 -44.26 15.68
N SER A 16 -19.70 -44.19 14.72
CA SER A 16 -20.16 -45.15 13.68
C SER A 16 -20.55 -44.45 12.35
N ARG A 17 -20.98 -45.22 11.34
CA ARG A 17 -21.52 -44.76 10.03
C ARG A 17 -22.89 -45.39 9.74
N SER A 18 -23.80 -44.60 9.18
CA SER A 18 -24.87 -45.00 8.23
C SER A 18 -25.57 -43.74 7.72
N GLY A 19 -26.26 -43.68 6.57
CA GLY A 19 -25.90 -44.16 5.22
C GLY A 19 -25.82 -42.93 4.28
N TRP A 20 -25.57 -43.00 2.97
CA TRP A 20 -25.86 -44.02 1.97
C TRP A 20 -24.71 -44.18 0.95
N SER A 21 -24.76 -45.26 0.16
CA SER A 21 -24.06 -45.42 -1.11
C SER A 21 -25.11 -45.73 -2.20
N SER A 22 -24.87 -45.54 -3.49
CA SER A 22 -24.07 -46.44 -4.32
C SER A 22 -23.48 -45.75 -5.57
N SER A 23 -22.76 -46.50 -6.41
CA SER A 23 -21.98 -46.02 -7.57
C SER A 23 -21.90 -47.08 -8.69
N TRP A 24 -21.01 -46.88 -9.69
CA TRP A 24 -20.75 -47.73 -10.89
C TRP A 24 -21.75 -47.53 -12.05
N ILE A 25 -21.45 -47.74 -13.34
CA ILE A 25 -20.39 -48.49 -14.06
C ILE A 25 -19.73 -47.63 -15.20
N LYS A 26 -18.57 -48.05 -15.75
CA LYS A 26 -17.90 -47.50 -16.96
C LYS A 26 -18.12 -48.38 -18.22
N GLY A 27 -18.14 -47.83 -19.44
CA GLY A 27 -18.15 -48.64 -20.68
C GLY A 27 -17.90 -47.95 -22.04
N ILE A 28 -16.63 -47.96 -22.49
CA ILE A 28 -16.11 -48.18 -23.88
C ILE A 28 -16.69 -47.43 -25.11
N ALA A 29 -15.81 -46.62 -25.73
CA ALA A 29 -15.53 -46.31 -27.16
C ALA A 29 -16.59 -46.34 -28.29
N GLY A 30 -16.50 -45.33 -29.19
CA GLY A 30 -17.08 -45.27 -30.55
C GLY A 30 -16.36 -44.21 -31.42
N LEU A 31 -16.34 -44.34 -32.76
CA LEU A 31 -15.45 -43.56 -33.65
C LEU A 31 -16.16 -42.81 -34.80
N ARG A 32 -15.70 -41.56 -35.03
CA ARG A 32 -15.49 -40.85 -36.33
C ARG A 32 -16.67 -40.36 -37.21
N PHE A 33 -16.41 -39.18 -37.79
CA PHE A 33 -17.00 -38.53 -38.99
C PHE A 33 -18.51 -38.17 -38.96
N GLY A 34 -18.96 -37.04 -39.53
CA GLY A 34 -18.21 -35.92 -40.16
C GLY A 34 -19.15 -34.87 -40.81
N HIS A 35 -18.60 -34.06 -41.73
CA HIS A 35 -19.25 -33.09 -42.63
C HIS A 35 -19.71 -31.71 -42.07
N CYS A 36 -19.05 -30.67 -42.59
CA CYS A 36 -19.64 -29.35 -42.93
C CYS A 36 -20.14 -29.44 -44.39
N PRO A 37 -21.02 -28.55 -44.93
CA PRO A 37 -20.48 -27.35 -45.62
C PRO A 37 -21.42 -26.10 -45.76
N LEU A 38 -20.81 -24.91 -45.95
CA LEU A 38 -21.33 -23.72 -46.71
C LEU A 38 -22.65 -23.03 -46.20
N SER A 39 -23.17 -21.91 -46.74
CA SER A 39 -22.64 -20.57 -47.15
C SER A 39 -23.85 -19.63 -47.52
N SER A 40 -23.82 -18.33 -47.89
CA SER A 40 -22.82 -17.25 -48.06
C SER A 40 -23.51 -15.85 -48.05
N SER A 41 -22.73 -14.75 -48.08
CA SER A 41 -23.17 -13.34 -48.38
C SER A 41 -24.07 -12.65 -47.31
N ILE A 42 -24.29 -11.32 -47.23
CA ILE A 42 -24.34 -10.21 -48.22
C ILE A 42 -23.47 -8.98 -47.79
N ARG A 43 -23.13 -8.09 -48.74
CA ARG A 43 -22.43 -6.81 -48.53
C ARG A 43 -23.38 -5.59 -48.45
N GLY A 44 -22.97 -4.53 -47.76
CA GLY A 44 -23.45 -3.16 -47.96
C GLY A 44 -22.28 -2.20 -48.22
N GLN A 45 -22.49 -1.12 -48.99
CA GLN A 45 -21.46 -0.13 -49.35
C GLN A 45 -21.79 1.26 -48.81
N THR A 46 -20.76 2.09 -48.58
CA THR A 46 -20.88 3.52 -48.27
C THR A 46 -19.97 4.33 -49.23
N ILE A 47 -20.40 5.53 -49.59
CA ILE A 47 -19.83 6.40 -50.65
C ILE A 47 -18.86 7.44 -50.04
N PHE A 48 -17.89 7.95 -50.82
CA PHE A 48 -17.03 9.09 -50.42
C PHE A 48 -16.52 9.95 -51.60
N SER A 49 -16.22 11.24 -51.30
CA SER A 49 -15.54 12.27 -52.14
C SER A 49 -16.37 12.82 -53.33
N THR A 50 -16.19 14.05 -53.85
CA THR A 50 -15.27 15.21 -53.62
C THR A 50 -16.08 16.53 -53.51
N LEU A 51 -15.73 17.65 -52.85
CA LEU A 51 -14.49 18.42 -52.55
C LEU A 51 -14.14 19.50 -53.61
N ARG A 52 -14.10 20.81 -53.20
CA ARG A 52 -13.44 22.05 -53.79
C ARG A 52 -14.40 23.26 -53.98
N LEU A 53 -14.00 24.54 -53.94
CA LEU A 53 -12.92 25.30 -53.23
C LEU A 53 -13.12 26.84 -53.45
N HIS A 54 -12.37 27.70 -52.73
CA HIS A 54 -12.17 29.18 -52.89
C HIS A 54 -13.25 30.14 -52.30
N SER A 55 -12.99 31.46 -52.12
CA SER A 55 -11.96 32.21 -51.33
C SER A 55 -12.02 33.74 -51.63
N ARG A 56 -11.31 34.57 -50.84
CA ARG A 56 -11.16 36.07 -50.90
C ARG A 56 -12.30 36.82 -50.19
N ILE A 57 -12.09 37.76 -49.25
CA ILE A 57 -11.14 38.89 -49.01
C ILE A 57 -11.61 40.22 -49.65
N PHE A 58 -11.96 41.19 -48.80
CA PHE A 58 -11.66 42.63 -48.95
C PHE A 58 -11.66 43.32 -47.56
N CYS A 59 -11.34 44.63 -47.47
CA CYS A 59 -11.02 45.32 -46.21
C CYS A 59 -11.72 46.70 -46.04
N GLU A 60 -11.40 47.37 -44.91
CA GLU A 60 -11.34 48.83 -44.66
C GLU A 60 -12.52 49.67 -44.04
N THR A 61 -12.15 50.34 -42.93
CA THR A 61 -12.54 51.68 -42.37
C THR A 61 -13.97 52.11 -41.91
N ILE A 62 -14.15 52.12 -40.58
CA ILE A 62 -14.50 53.29 -39.69
C ILE A 62 -15.65 54.28 -40.08
N ARG A 63 -16.81 54.14 -39.36
CA ARG A 63 -17.62 55.13 -38.55
C ARG A 63 -17.86 56.61 -39.02
N PRO A 64 -18.87 57.36 -38.47
CA PRO A 64 -20.15 56.98 -37.79
C PRO A 64 -21.40 57.89 -38.08
N ARG A 65 -22.65 57.39 -37.89
CA ARG A 65 -23.70 57.96 -36.98
C ARG A 65 -25.12 57.36 -37.14
N MET A 66 -25.84 57.33 -36.00
CA MET A 66 -27.30 57.42 -35.76
C MET A 66 -28.29 56.34 -36.28
N HIS A 67 -29.13 55.90 -35.32
CA HIS A 67 -30.53 55.41 -35.34
C HIS A 67 -31.22 55.17 -36.71
N LEU A 68 -31.97 54.08 -36.95
CA LEU A 68 -33.05 53.54 -36.10
C LEU A 68 -33.16 51.99 -36.22
N GLY A 69 -34.10 51.36 -35.49
CA GLY A 69 -34.06 49.91 -35.24
C GLY A 69 -34.62 48.98 -36.33
N LEU A 70 -34.19 47.71 -36.28
CA LEU A 70 -35.04 46.51 -36.42
C LEU A 70 -34.29 45.28 -35.86
N SER A 71 -34.76 44.70 -34.75
CA SER A 71 -34.08 43.57 -34.10
C SER A 71 -34.54 42.22 -34.67
N ILE A 72 -33.92 41.78 -35.78
CA ILE A 72 -34.17 40.44 -36.34
C ILE A 72 -33.38 39.40 -35.53
N LEU A 73 -34.10 38.66 -34.68
CA LEU A 73 -33.55 37.54 -33.91
C LEU A 73 -33.16 36.37 -34.82
N TRP A 74 -31.88 36.27 -35.18
CA TRP A 74 -31.29 35.04 -35.70
C TRP A 74 -31.12 34.03 -34.57
N ALA A 75 -32.13 33.17 -34.39
CA ALA A 75 -32.06 32.03 -33.50
C ALA A 75 -31.10 30.96 -34.08
N ALA A 76 -29.80 31.12 -33.84
CA ALA A 76 -28.86 30.02 -34.00
C ALA A 76 -29.25 28.89 -33.03
N PRO A 77 -29.34 27.63 -33.48
CA PRO A 77 -29.66 26.53 -32.59
C PRO A 77 -28.52 26.34 -31.60
N LEU A 78 -28.74 26.69 -30.33
CA LEU A 78 -27.95 26.12 -29.25
C LEU A 78 -28.26 24.62 -29.21
N VAL A 79 -27.44 23.85 -29.93
CA VAL A 79 -27.12 22.50 -29.48
C VAL A 79 -26.37 22.68 -28.17
N ALA A 80 -27.13 22.74 -27.09
CA ALA A 80 -26.61 22.54 -25.75
C ALA A 80 -26.09 21.11 -25.69
N LEU A 81 -24.82 20.94 -26.07
CA LEU A 81 -24.02 19.86 -25.54
C LEU A 81 -24.04 20.04 -24.03
N ASN A 82 -24.92 19.28 -23.37
CA ASN A 82 -24.79 18.98 -21.96
C ASN A 82 -23.46 18.24 -21.81
N ALA A 83 -22.38 19.01 -21.64
CA ALA A 83 -21.06 18.49 -21.36
C ALA A 83 -21.18 17.64 -20.10
N VAL A 84 -21.10 16.33 -20.28
CA VAL A 84 -21.18 15.38 -19.18
C VAL A 84 -20.00 15.67 -18.28
N ALA A 85 -20.25 15.87 -16.98
CA ALA A 85 -19.19 16.21 -16.05
C ALA A 85 -18.15 15.08 -16.00
N ASP A 86 -16.92 15.40 -16.36
CA ASP A 86 -15.77 14.51 -16.25
C ASP A 86 -15.44 14.18 -14.79
N TRP A 87 -14.62 13.14 -14.61
CA TRP A 87 -13.95 12.79 -13.37
C TRP A 87 -12.42 13.03 -13.51
N PRO A 88 -11.99 14.30 -13.59
CA PRO A 88 -10.64 14.68 -14.04
C PRO A 88 -9.51 14.33 -13.06
N MET A 89 -9.77 14.01 -11.79
CA MET A 89 -8.72 13.70 -10.81
C MET A 89 -9.23 12.76 -9.71
N LEU A 90 -8.32 12.36 -8.83
CA LEU A 90 -8.64 11.55 -7.64
C LEU A 90 -9.87 12.12 -6.93
N HIS A 91 -10.85 11.26 -6.60
CA HIS A 91 -12.11 11.64 -5.97
C HIS A 91 -12.88 12.80 -6.65
N GLY A 92 -12.71 12.94 -7.97
CA GLY A 92 -13.50 13.77 -8.88
C GLY A 92 -13.00 15.21 -9.07
N ASN A 93 -12.53 15.89 -8.02
CA ASN A 93 -12.22 17.32 -8.09
C ASN A 93 -11.19 17.78 -7.02
N PRO A 94 -10.65 19.02 -7.09
CA PRO A 94 -9.52 19.43 -6.24
C PRO A 94 -9.80 19.49 -4.73
N ARG A 95 -11.06 19.45 -4.29
CA ARG A 95 -11.43 19.36 -2.86
C ARG A 95 -11.46 17.92 -2.34
N HIS A 96 -11.45 16.96 -3.28
CA HIS A 96 -11.69 15.54 -3.08
C HIS A 96 -12.97 15.26 -2.28
N ASP A 97 -14.08 15.92 -2.65
CA ASP A 97 -15.36 15.81 -1.91
C ASP A 97 -16.22 14.59 -2.30
N GLY A 98 -15.83 13.83 -3.33
CA GLY A 98 -16.47 12.58 -3.72
C GLY A 98 -17.89 12.72 -4.27
N PHE A 99 -18.33 13.94 -4.60
CA PHE A 99 -19.69 14.24 -5.04
C PHE A 99 -19.75 14.59 -6.53
N VAL A 100 -20.77 14.08 -7.21
CA VAL A 100 -21.17 14.51 -8.56
C VAL A 100 -22.69 14.68 -8.63
N ALA A 101 -23.16 15.64 -9.42
CA ALA A 101 -24.58 15.88 -9.62
C ALA A 101 -25.28 14.88 -10.58
N ALA A 102 -24.56 13.87 -11.08
CA ALA A 102 -25.10 12.85 -11.97
C ALA A 102 -25.91 11.81 -11.18
N GLU A 103 -27.20 11.65 -11.51
CA GLU A 103 -28.05 10.63 -10.92
C GLU A 103 -27.84 9.27 -11.61
N VAL A 104 -27.74 8.20 -10.81
CA VAL A 104 -27.60 6.82 -11.29
C VAL A 104 -28.59 5.88 -10.60
N SER A 105 -29.16 4.95 -11.37
CA SER A 105 -30.21 4.03 -10.96
C SER A 105 -30.11 2.64 -11.64
N PRO A 106 -30.70 1.59 -11.04
CA PRO A 106 -30.86 0.29 -11.70
C PRO A 106 -31.78 0.38 -12.94
N PRO A 107 -31.63 -0.52 -13.94
CA PRO A 107 -30.67 -1.63 -14.00
C PRO A 107 -29.23 -1.15 -14.22
N PHE A 108 -28.27 -2.02 -13.91
CA PHE A 108 -26.85 -1.82 -14.21
C PHE A 108 -26.33 -2.92 -15.13
N ARG A 109 -25.40 -2.56 -16.02
CA ARG A 109 -24.80 -3.47 -17.01
C ARG A 109 -23.29 -3.33 -17.06
N LEU A 110 -22.56 -4.43 -16.91
CA LEU A 110 -21.14 -4.50 -17.25
C LEU A 110 -20.97 -4.40 -18.77
N VAL A 111 -20.40 -3.29 -19.24
CA VAL A 111 -20.23 -2.96 -20.66
C VAL A 111 -18.90 -3.49 -21.20
N TRP A 112 -17.84 -3.41 -20.39
CA TRP A 112 -16.53 -3.97 -20.68
C TRP A 112 -15.76 -4.24 -19.37
N ALA A 113 -14.88 -5.24 -19.39
CA ALA A 113 -13.88 -5.46 -18.35
C ALA A 113 -12.50 -5.61 -18.99
N ARG A 114 -11.46 -5.05 -18.35
CA ARG A 114 -10.08 -5.07 -18.84
C ARG A 114 -9.11 -5.37 -17.72
N HIS A 115 -8.22 -6.34 -17.93
CA HIS A 115 -7.09 -6.59 -17.04
C HIS A 115 -5.75 -6.26 -17.71
N PHE A 116 -4.76 -5.85 -16.92
CA PHE A 116 -3.41 -5.56 -17.44
C PHE A 116 -2.52 -6.81 -17.35
N ALA A 117 -2.06 -7.30 -18.48
CA ALA A 117 -1.36 -8.59 -18.55
C ALA A 117 0.05 -8.50 -17.94
N ALA A 118 0.26 -9.22 -16.83
CA ALA A 118 1.48 -9.18 -16.02
C ALA A 118 1.88 -7.79 -15.47
N GLU A 119 0.91 -6.89 -15.29
CA GLU A 119 1.09 -5.63 -14.57
C GLU A 119 0.15 -5.55 -13.37
N ARG A 120 0.59 -4.93 -12.26
CA ARG A 120 -0.22 -4.73 -11.06
C ARG A 120 -0.71 -3.28 -10.95
N LEU A 121 -1.96 -3.04 -10.54
CA LEU A 121 -2.50 -1.71 -10.23
C LEU A 121 -2.22 -1.29 -8.78
N GLY A 122 -2.25 0.02 -8.51
CA GLY A 122 -2.14 0.61 -7.17
C GLY A 122 -3.32 0.29 -6.26
N THR A 123 -3.07 0.00 -4.99
CA THR A 123 -4.13 -0.31 -4.01
C THR A 123 -5.03 0.88 -3.66
N ALA A 124 -4.61 2.09 -3.97
CA ALA A 124 -5.37 3.34 -3.87
C ALA A 124 -5.60 4.03 -5.25
N MET A 125 -5.36 3.30 -6.35
CA MET A 125 -5.61 3.78 -7.70
C MET A 125 -7.13 3.94 -7.94
N GLU A 126 -7.56 5.14 -8.28
CA GLU A 126 -8.89 5.41 -8.85
C GLU A 126 -8.80 5.65 -10.37
N PRO A 127 -9.82 5.26 -11.16
CA PRO A 127 -9.85 5.55 -12.58
C PRO A 127 -10.12 7.04 -12.83
N ILE A 128 -9.34 7.66 -13.70
CA ILE A 128 -9.51 9.07 -14.06
C ILE A 128 -10.18 9.13 -15.43
N VAL A 129 -11.26 9.91 -15.57
CA VAL A 129 -12.11 9.84 -16.76
C VAL A 129 -12.39 11.24 -17.28
N ALA A 130 -11.85 11.57 -18.47
CA ALA A 130 -12.05 12.88 -19.10
C ALA A 130 -11.85 12.80 -20.62
N ASP A 131 -12.45 13.74 -21.37
CA ASP A 131 -12.40 13.79 -22.85
C ASP A 131 -12.77 12.45 -23.55
N GLY A 132 -13.62 11.63 -22.90
CA GLY A 132 -14.03 10.31 -23.39
C GLY A 132 -12.97 9.19 -23.22
N LEU A 133 -11.94 9.41 -22.42
CA LEU A 133 -10.86 8.46 -22.13
C LEU A 133 -10.79 8.10 -20.64
N VAL A 134 -10.25 6.92 -20.33
CA VAL A 134 -9.96 6.46 -18.97
C VAL A 134 -8.44 6.32 -18.78
N PHE A 135 -7.86 7.07 -17.86
CA PHE A 135 -6.41 7.11 -17.58
C PHE A 135 -6.06 6.32 -16.31
N ILE A 136 -5.09 5.40 -16.43
CA ILE A 136 -4.68 4.46 -15.37
C ILE A 136 -3.16 4.39 -15.27
N GLY A 137 -2.61 4.41 -14.04
CA GLY A 137 -1.19 4.10 -13.77
C GLY A 137 -0.96 2.65 -13.31
N THR A 138 0.21 2.08 -13.57
CA THR A 138 0.58 0.72 -13.15
C THR A 138 1.91 0.65 -12.38
N HIS A 139 2.05 -0.39 -11.56
CA HIS A 139 3.29 -0.74 -10.85
C HIS A 139 4.44 -1.16 -11.78
N SER A 140 4.14 -1.56 -13.01
CA SER A 140 5.15 -1.85 -14.04
C SER A 140 5.67 -0.58 -14.74
N GLY A 141 5.24 0.60 -14.27
CA GLY A 141 5.72 1.90 -14.75
C GLY A 141 5.01 2.40 -16.00
N ASN A 142 3.78 1.96 -16.28
CA ASN A 142 3.01 2.44 -17.43
C ASN A 142 1.88 3.38 -17.01
N VAL A 143 1.60 4.38 -17.83
CA VAL A 143 0.29 5.05 -17.88
C VAL A 143 -0.43 4.59 -19.15
N TYR A 144 -1.69 4.21 -19.04
CA TYR A 144 -2.56 3.83 -20.15
C TYR A 144 -3.69 4.84 -20.31
N ALA A 145 -4.12 5.06 -21.55
CA ALA A 145 -5.46 5.58 -21.85
C ALA A 145 -6.30 4.51 -22.55
N LEU A 146 -7.52 4.30 -22.06
CA LEU A 146 -8.52 3.44 -22.68
C LEU A 146 -9.67 4.30 -23.24
N ASP A 147 -10.33 3.83 -24.28
CA ASP A 147 -11.62 4.39 -24.72
C ASP A 147 -12.68 4.17 -23.63
N ALA A 148 -13.39 5.22 -23.21
CA ALA A 148 -14.35 5.11 -22.12
C ALA A 148 -15.64 4.34 -22.51
N ALA A 149 -15.96 4.22 -23.79
CA ALA A 149 -17.13 3.47 -24.26
C ALA A 149 -16.83 1.98 -24.50
N SER A 150 -15.65 1.63 -25.02
CA SER A 150 -15.27 0.26 -25.39
C SER A 150 -14.22 -0.40 -24.49
N GLY A 151 -13.47 0.36 -23.70
CA GLY A 151 -12.32 -0.12 -22.92
C GLY A 151 -11.12 -0.53 -23.79
N GLU A 152 -11.07 -0.16 -25.06
CA GLU A 152 -9.92 -0.46 -25.93
C GLU A 152 -8.73 0.47 -25.62
N PRO A 153 -7.50 -0.05 -25.48
CA PRO A 153 -6.33 0.78 -25.21
C PRO A 153 -6.01 1.67 -26.43
N ARG A 154 -5.85 2.97 -26.18
CA ARG A 154 -5.57 3.99 -27.19
C ARG A 154 -4.09 4.30 -27.29
N TRP A 155 -3.44 4.50 -26.14
CA TRP A 155 -2.01 4.75 -26.03
C TRP A 155 -1.47 4.25 -24.69
N ARG A 156 -0.14 4.13 -24.62
CA ARG A 156 0.63 3.82 -23.41
C ARG A 156 1.85 4.74 -23.33
N PHE A 157 2.16 5.21 -22.12
CA PHE A 157 3.42 5.87 -21.80
C PHE A 157 4.20 5.02 -20.80
N ALA A 158 5.45 4.68 -21.10
CA ALA A 158 6.30 3.81 -20.29
C ALA A 158 7.41 4.61 -19.58
N ALA A 159 7.29 4.78 -18.27
CA ALA A 159 8.29 5.36 -17.38
C ALA A 159 9.27 4.30 -16.84
N HIS A 160 10.20 4.69 -15.97
CA HIS A 160 11.25 3.80 -15.43
C HIS A 160 11.00 3.39 -13.98
N GLY A 161 9.88 3.82 -13.41
CA GLY A 161 9.38 3.44 -12.09
C GLY A 161 7.86 3.39 -12.03
N ALA A 162 7.34 2.63 -11.07
CA ALA A 162 5.92 2.49 -10.78
C ALA A 162 5.16 3.82 -10.64
N PHE A 163 3.91 3.82 -11.11
CA PHE A 163 2.89 4.79 -10.70
C PHE A 163 2.07 4.17 -9.56
N LEU A 164 2.18 4.74 -8.36
CA LEU A 164 1.53 4.23 -7.14
C LEU A 164 0.10 4.76 -6.95
N GLN A 165 -0.18 5.94 -7.50
CA GLN A 165 -1.41 6.71 -7.31
C GLN A 165 -1.95 7.18 -8.66
N SER A 166 -3.20 7.63 -8.69
CA SER A 166 -3.86 8.08 -9.92
C SER A 166 -3.12 9.23 -10.61
N PRO A 167 -3.18 9.30 -11.96
CA PRO A 167 -2.89 10.53 -12.67
C PRO A 167 -3.95 11.60 -12.36
N SER A 168 -3.86 12.76 -13.01
CA SER A 168 -4.94 13.75 -13.09
C SER A 168 -4.94 14.45 -14.45
N PHE A 169 -6.09 14.96 -14.87
CA PHE A 169 -6.33 15.54 -16.18
C PHE A 169 -6.81 17.00 -16.08
N ALA A 170 -6.26 17.89 -16.91
CA ALA A 170 -6.79 19.23 -17.18
C ALA A 170 -6.14 19.83 -18.45
N ASP A 171 -6.80 20.79 -19.10
CA ASP A 171 -6.29 21.51 -20.28
C ASP A 171 -5.66 20.59 -21.35
N GLY A 172 -6.30 19.44 -21.62
CA GLY A 172 -5.84 18.44 -22.58
C GLY A 172 -4.63 17.60 -22.15
N ARG A 173 -4.15 17.73 -20.90
CA ARG A 173 -2.97 17.01 -20.38
C ARG A 173 -3.28 16.04 -19.26
N VAL A 174 -2.59 14.91 -19.27
CA VAL A 174 -2.53 13.95 -18.16
C VAL A 174 -1.22 14.16 -17.39
N ALA A 175 -1.31 14.58 -16.13
CA ALA A 175 -0.18 14.62 -15.20
C ALA A 175 -0.07 13.30 -14.42
N ALA A 176 1.14 12.77 -14.24
CA ALA A 176 1.38 11.53 -13.50
C ALA A 176 2.76 11.52 -12.79
N GLY A 177 2.79 11.29 -11.48
CA GLY A 177 4.03 11.22 -10.69
C GLY A 177 4.55 9.80 -10.54
N SER A 178 5.81 9.55 -10.92
CA SER A 178 6.48 8.25 -10.79
C SER A 178 7.46 8.20 -9.61
N VAL A 179 7.71 6.99 -9.12
CA VAL A 179 8.79 6.72 -8.13
C VAL A 179 10.20 6.83 -8.73
N ASP A 180 10.35 6.92 -10.05
CA ASP A 180 11.65 7.18 -10.70
C ASP A 180 12.17 8.63 -10.51
N GLY A 181 11.38 9.48 -9.86
CA GLY A 181 11.73 10.86 -9.51
C GLY A 181 11.05 11.91 -10.38
N ASN A 182 10.34 11.51 -11.43
CA ASN A 182 9.75 12.44 -12.41
C ASN A 182 8.23 12.61 -12.22
N LEU A 183 7.79 13.86 -12.36
CA LEU A 183 6.41 14.19 -12.73
C LEU A 183 6.37 14.31 -14.25
N TYR A 184 5.53 13.51 -14.90
CA TYR A 184 5.29 13.58 -16.34
C TYR A 184 4.00 14.34 -16.63
N ALA A 185 3.97 15.10 -17.72
CA ALA A 185 2.74 15.57 -18.34
C ALA A 185 2.68 15.11 -19.80
N LEU A 186 1.60 14.43 -20.15
CA LEU A 186 1.34 13.82 -21.45
C LEU A 186 0.18 14.55 -22.14
N ASP A 187 0.18 14.64 -23.47
CA ASP A 187 -1.04 14.96 -24.23
C ASP A 187 -2.06 13.83 -24.01
N GLY A 188 -3.25 14.17 -23.53
CA GLY A 188 -4.25 13.17 -23.12
C GLY A 188 -4.80 12.33 -24.27
N ARG A 189 -4.72 12.79 -25.51
CA ARG A 189 -5.29 12.09 -26.67
C ARG A 189 -4.29 11.15 -27.34
N THR A 190 -2.99 11.42 -27.24
CA THR A 190 -1.91 10.70 -27.92
C THR A 190 -0.95 9.96 -26.99
N GLY A 191 -0.84 10.38 -25.73
CA GLY A 191 0.15 9.88 -24.78
C GLY A 191 1.54 10.47 -24.96
N GLU A 192 1.72 11.44 -25.86
CA GLU A 192 3.02 12.06 -26.12
C GLU A 192 3.44 12.99 -24.97
N LEU A 193 4.70 12.84 -24.53
CA LEU A 193 5.31 13.63 -23.46
C LEU A 193 5.38 15.12 -23.83
N CYS A 194 4.54 15.94 -23.20
CA CYS A 194 4.62 17.39 -23.26
C CYS A 194 5.84 17.93 -22.50
N TRP A 195 6.06 17.43 -21.29
CA TRP A 195 7.21 17.77 -20.44
C TRP A 195 7.40 16.77 -19.29
N SER A 196 8.59 16.72 -18.72
CA SER A 196 8.91 15.99 -17.49
C SER A 196 9.73 16.84 -16.52
N LEU A 197 9.40 16.79 -15.22
CA LEU A 197 10.13 17.48 -14.15
C LEU A 197 10.68 16.45 -13.15
N PHE A 198 12.00 16.37 -13.04
CA PHE A 198 12.68 15.57 -12.00
C PHE A 198 12.66 16.33 -10.67
N ALA A 199 11.88 15.87 -9.70
CA ALA A 199 11.78 16.52 -8.39
C ALA A 199 12.87 16.06 -7.42
N GLY A 200 13.28 14.79 -7.51
CA GLY A 200 14.34 14.19 -6.69
C GLY A 200 14.26 12.67 -6.64
N TYR A 201 15.32 12.03 -6.16
CA TYR A 201 15.38 10.58 -5.97
C TYR A 201 14.31 10.08 -4.99
N GLY A 202 13.68 8.94 -5.30
CA GLY A 202 12.55 8.36 -4.56
C GLY A 202 11.18 8.77 -5.12
N GLY A 203 11.05 9.94 -5.74
CA GLY A 203 9.86 10.34 -6.48
C GLY A 203 8.58 10.47 -5.64
N PHE A 204 7.45 10.02 -6.20
CA PHE A 204 6.10 10.36 -5.78
C PHE A 204 5.30 9.17 -5.22
N SER A 205 4.44 9.43 -4.22
CA SER A 205 3.42 8.49 -3.70
C SER A 205 2.10 9.24 -3.39
N ALA A 206 1.79 10.22 -4.25
CA ALA A 206 0.63 11.09 -4.18
C ALA A 206 0.17 11.37 -5.61
N SER A 207 -1.15 11.54 -5.82
CA SER A 207 -1.66 12.01 -7.11
C SER A 207 -1.29 13.49 -7.31
N PRO A 208 -1.23 13.99 -8.55
CA PRO A 208 -1.05 15.42 -8.81
C PRO A 208 -2.41 16.13 -8.76
N THR A 209 -2.62 17.05 -7.82
CA THR A 209 -3.90 17.78 -7.74
C THR A 209 -3.84 19.03 -8.60
N ILE A 210 -4.80 19.22 -9.51
CA ILE A 210 -4.73 20.30 -10.51
C ILE A 210 -5.78 21.37 -10.22
N ALA A 211 -5.35 22.61 -10.01
CA ALA A 211 -6.25 23.76 -9.81
C ALA A 211 -5.67 25.03 -10.42
N SER A 212 -6.52 25.85 -11.06
CA SER A 212 -6.14 27.15 -11.63
C SER A 212 -4.94 27.13 -12.59
N GLY A 213 -4.73 26.04 -13.32
CA GLY A 213 -3.59 25.85 -14.24
C GLY A 213 -2.29 25.40 -13.58
N ALA A 214 -2.28 25.15 -12.26
CA ALA A 214 -1.14 24.63 -11.52
C ALA A 214 -1.40 23.21 -10.99
N ILE A 215 -0.35 22.39 -10.96
CA ILE A 215 -0.31 21.07 -10.34
C ILE A 215 0.32 21.21 -8.96
N PHE A 216 -0.30 20.63 -7.94
CA PHE A 216 0.20 20.56 -6.56
C PHE A 216 0.48 19.09 -6.20
N ILE A 217 1.71 18.79 -5.78
CA ILE A 217 2.11 17.40 -5.49
C ILE A 217 3.26 17.32 -4.47
N GLY A 218 3.22 16.29 -3.62
CA GLY A 218 4.24 15.99 -2.62
C GLY A 218 5.13 14.81 -3.00
N THR A 219 6.42 14.91 -2.70
CA THR A 219 7.42 13.86 -2.89
C THR A 219 7.61 13.02 -1.62
N ARG A 220 8.03 11.78 -1.81
CA ARG A 220 8.45 10.87 -0.74
C ARG A 220 9.71 11.38 0.00
N ALA A 221 10.44 12.34 -0.59
CA ALA A 221 11.66 12.94 -0.04
C ALA A 221 11.45 14.20 0.83
N SER A 222 10.19 14.63 1.04
CA SER A 222 9.74 15.82 1.82
C SER A 222 9.58 17.15 1.08
N ASP A 223 9.78 17.22 -0.23
CA ASP A 223 9.43 18.42 -1.01
C ASP A 223 7.97 18.40 -1.44
N PHE A 224 7.27 19.53 -1.23
CA PHE A 224 5.98 19.87 -1.79
C PHE A 224 6.17 20.93 -2.89
N LEU A 225 5.55 20.72 -4.05
CA LEU A 225 5.76 21.56 -5.25
C LEU A 225 4.43 22.08 -5.80
N SER A 226 4.47 23.30 -6.35
CA SER A 226 3.48 23.76 -7.34
C SER A 226 4.17 23.96 -8.69
N ILE A 227 3.55 23.49 -9.76
CA ILE A 227 4.15 23.39 -11.10
C ILE A 227 3.13 23.86 -12.14
N ASP A 228 3.54 24.72 -13.08
CA ASP A 228 2.71 25.17 -14.19
C ASP A 228 2.37 24.00 -15.12
N LEU A 229 1.07 23.72 -15.30
CA LEU A 229 0.57 22.59 -16.10
C LEU A 229 0.99 22.67 -17.57
N LYS A 230 1.13 23.88 -18.12
CA LYS A 230 1.40 24.11 -19.55
C LYS A 230 2.89 24.12 -19.85
N ALA A 231 3.70 24.68 -18.97
CA ALA A 231 5.13 24.90 -19.15
C ALA A 231 6.04 23.90 -18.41
N GLY A 232 5.52 23.13 -17.45
CA GLY A 232 6.30 22.15 -16.68
C GLY A 232 7.33 22.76 -15.73
N LYS A 233 7.17 24.04 -15.39
CA LYS A 233 8.10 24.78 -14.52
C LYS A 233 7.54 24.84 -13.11
N ALA A 234 8.38 24.59 -12.10
CA ALA A 234 8.02 24.84 -10.72
C ALA A 234 7.71 26.34 -10.52
N LEU A 235 6.50 26.64 -10.05
CA LEU A 235 6.08 27.95 -9.59
C LEU A 235 6.67 28.23 -8.20
N TRP A 236 6.66 27.21 -7.33
CA TRP A 236 7.31 27.22 -6.03
C TRP A 236 7.61 25.79 -5.54
N ARG A 237 8.51 25.68 -4.56
CA ARG A 237 8.91 24.43 -3.87
C ARG A 237 9.11 24.72 -2.39
N GLN A 238 8.62 23.85 -1.52
CA GLN A 238 8.76 23.94 -0.06
C GLN A 238 9.16 22.58 0.50
N SER A 239 10.19 22.51 1.33
CA SER A 239 10.51 21.28 2.09
C SER A 239 9.75 21.28 3.42
N VAL A 240 9.16 20.13 3.78
CA VAL A 240 8.42 19.95 5.03
C VAL A 240 9.12 19.05 6.05
N ALA A 241 10.34 18.59 5.73
CA ALA A 241 11.21 17.73 6.56
C ALA A 241 10.63 16.36 7.00
N ALA A 242 9.57 15.89 6.35
CA ALA A 242 9.03 14.52 6.47
C ALA A 242 8.42 14.06 5.12
N PRO A 243 8.41 12.76 4.80
CA PRO A 243 7.84 12.24 3.55
C PRO A 243 6.38 12.65 3.35
N ILE A 244 5.98 12.90 2.09
CA ILE A 244 4.59 13.17 1.72
C ILE A 244 4.06 11.97 0.90
N ARG A 245 3.13 11.22 1.49
CA ARG A 245 2.38 10.09 0.88
C ARG A 245 0.87 10.35 0.78
N GLN A 246 0.50 11.62 0.85
CA GLN A 246 -0.88 12.09 0.84
C GLN A 246 -1.08 13.02 -0.35
N THR A 247 -2.10 12.75 -1.16
CA THR A 247 -2.56 13.68 -2.20
C THR A 247 -3.09 14.96 -1.54
N ALA A 248 -2.63 16.13 -1.98
CA ALA A 248 -2.96 17.42 -1.39
C ALA A 248 -4.25 18.01 -1.96
N SER A 249 -5.03 18.76 -1.19
CA SER A 249 -6.35 19.27 -1.62
C SER A 249 -6.36 20.79 -1.72
N VAL A 250 -7.12 21.36 -2.67
CA VAL A 250 -7.10 22.79 -3.00
C VAL A 250 -8.50 23.40 -2.90
N ALA A 251 -8.64 24.50 -2.16
CA ALA A 251 -9.84 25.33 -2.13
C ALA A 251 -9.53 26.77 -1.71
N GLU A 252 -10.34 27.73 -2.17
CA GLU A 252 -10.34 29.12 -1.67
C GLU A 252 -8.94 29.80 -1.66
N GLY A 253 -8.12 29.50 -2.67
CA GLY A 253 -6.76 30.03 -2.81
C GLY A 253 -5.69 29.33 -1.95
N ARG A 254 -6.05 28.28 -1.21
CA ARG A 254 -5.16 27.50 -0.34
C ARG A 254 -5.01 26.07 -0.81
N VAL A 255 -3.84 25.49 -0.52
CA VAL A 255 -3.58 24.05 -0.69
C VAL A 255 -3.18 23.43 0.65
N PHE A 256 -3.75 22.27 0.95
CA PHE A 256 -3.64 21.57 2.23
C PHE A 256 -2.99 20.20 2.04
N VAL A 257 -2.01 19.85 2.88
CA VAL A 257 -1.27 18.58 2.78
C VAL A 257 -0.78 18.11 4.16
N THR A 258 -0.75 16.80 4.40
CA THR A 258 -0.16 16.17 5.59
C THR A 258 1.08 15.37 5.18
N ALA A 259 2.10 15.36 6.04
CA ALA A 259 3.29 14.51 5.90
C ALA A 259 3.32 13.45 7.01
N GLU A 260 4.26 12.50 6.95
CA GLU A 260 4.38 11.42 7.97
C GLU A 260 4.69 11.93 9.38
N ASP A 261 5.08 13.20 9.54
CA ASP A 261 5.17 13.84 10.85
C ASP A 261 3.79 14.17 11.46
N LEU A 262 2.69 13.80 10.78
CA LEU A 262 1.30 13.99 11.18
C LEU A 262 0.94 15.46 11.47
N ARG A 263 1.59 16.41 10.79
CA ARG A 263 1.18 17.82 10.77
C ARG A 263 0.57 18.18 9.42
N VAL A 264 -0.64 18.72 9.48
CA VAL A 264 -1.32 19.31 8.34
C VAL A 264 -0.74 20.70 8.11
N ARG A 265 -0.48 21.05 6.86
CA ARG A 265 0.10 22.33 6.45
C ARG A 265 -0.80 22.96 5.40
N ALA A 266 -1.10 24.25 5.56
CA ALA A 266 -1.76 25.05 4.54
C ALA A 266 -0.77 26.02 3.91
N PHE A 267 -0.71 26.03 2.59
CA PHE A 267 0.06 27.01 1.81
C PHE A 267 -0.90 27.87 0.99
N ASP A 268 -0.51 29.12 0.76
CA ASP A 268 -1.07 29.95 -0.30
C ASP A 268 -0.75 29.30 -1.65
N ALA A 269 -1.78 29.02 -2.46
CA ALA A 269 -1.62 28.22 -3.67
C ALA A 269 -0.80 28.95 -4.76
N GLY A 270 -0.86 30.28 -4.83
CA GLY A 270 -0.13 31.07 -5.83
C GLY A 270 1.33 31.29 -5.49
N THR A 271 1.65 31.56 -4.22
CA THR A 271 2.98 31.98 -3.75
C THR A 271 3.76 30.88 -3.04
N GLY A 272 3.10 29.80 -2.62
CA GLY A 272 3.72 28.74 -1.81
C GLY A 272 4.06 29.18 -0.40
N LYS A 273 3.57 30.34 0.06
CA LYS A 273 3.78 30.82 1.43
C LYS A 273 3.03 29.90 2.40
N LEU A 274 3.74 29.33 3.38
CA LEU A 274 3.13 28.64 4.50
C LEU A 274 2.23 29.61 5.28
N LEU A 275 0.95 29.26 5.41
CA LEU A 275 -0.06 30.04 6.13
C LEU A 275 -0.18 29.57 7.57
N TRP A 276 -0.24 28.25 7.78
CA TRP A 276 -0.27 27.61 9.09
C TRP A 276 0.23 26.16 9.02
N THR A 277 0.62 25.64 10.18
CA THR A 277 0.88 24.22 10.44
C THR A 277 0.05 23.81 11.67
N SER A 278 -0.63 22.67 11.62
CA SER A 278 -1.44 22.16 12.73
C SER A 278 -0.57 21.70 13.92
N ALA A 279 -1.23 21.41 15.05
CA ALA A 279 -0.64 20.50 16.03
C ALA A 279 -0.35 19.12 15.39
N GLN A 280 0.53 18.33 16.01
CA GLN A 280 0.77 16.96 15.56
C GLN A 280 -0.46 16.10 15.89
N LEU A 281 -1.07 15.51 14.86
CA LEU A 281 -2.22 14.62 15.01
C LEU A 281 -1.77 13.27 15.57
N ALA A 282 -2.71 12.59 16.23
CA ALA A 282 -2.48 11.22 16.69
C ALA A 282 -2.57 10.22 15.53
N GLY A 283 -1.80 9.14 15.62
CA GLY A 283 -1.77 8.06 14.65
C GLY A 283 -0.35 7.63 14.28
N GLN A 284 -0.23 6.72 13.30
CA GLN A 284 1.03 6.23 12.76
C GLN A 284 1.36 6.83 11.38
N THR A 285 0.36 7.11 10.55
CA THR A 285 0.52 7.67 9.20
C THR A 285 -0.79 8.30 8.72
N ALA A 286 -0.68 9.23 7.77
CA ALA A 286 -1.78 9.89 7.06
C ALA A 286 -1.74 9.64 5.52
N ARG A 287 -1.04 8.56 5.13
CA ARG A 287 -0.88 8.13 3.73
C ARG A 287 -2.19 7.72 3.05
N ASP A 288 -2.13 7.56 1.73
CA ASP A 288 -3.17 7.04 0.83
C ASP A 288 -4.46 7.89 0.72
N TYR A 289 -5.05 8.33 1.83
CA TYR A 289 -6.25 9.18 1.82
C TYR A 289 -5.94 10.65 2.10
N TYR A 290 -6.42 11.49 1.19
CA TYR A 290 -6.27 12.94 1.07
C TYR A 290 -7.03 13.75 2.13
N PRO A 291 -6.72 15.04 2.32
CA PRO A 291 -7.61 15.97 3.02
C PRO A 291 -8.92 16.15 2.27
N VAL A 292 -10.03 16.34 2.97
CA VAL A 292 -11.35 16.59 2.36
C VAL A 292 -11.87 17.95 2.81
N ILE A 293 -12.20 18.85 1.88
CA ILE A 293 -12.45 20.28 2.19
C ILE A 293 -13.93 20.63 2.13
N VAL A 294 -14.58 20.73 3.30
CA VAL A 294 -16.03 20.95 3.46
C VAL A 294 -16.38 22.38 3.83
N LYS A 295 -17.49 22.89 3.30
CA LYS A 295 -18.03 24.20 3.63
C LYS A 295 -19.40 24.08 4.27
N ALA A 296 -19.47 24.31 5.59
CA ALA A 296 -20.68 24.14 6.41
C ALA A 296 -20.79 25.29 7.43
N GLY A 297 -22.02 25.76 7.71
CA GLY A 297 -22.24 26.86 8.66
C GLY A 297 -21.51 28.18 8.31
N GLY A 298 -21.22 28.40 7.02
CA GLY A 298 -20.44 29.56 6.55
C GLY A 298 -18.93 29.45 6.75
N ARG A 299 -18.43 28.37 7.38
CA ARG A 299 -17.01 28.09 7.58
C ARG A 299 -16.51 27.03 6.61
N THR A 300 -15.21 27.02 6.35
CA THR A 300 -14.52 25.99 5.58
C THR A 300 -13.65 25.17 6.53
N TYR A 301 -13.77 23.85 6.48
CA TYR A 301 -13.03 22.88 7.30
C TYR A 301 -12.22 21.93 6.43
N VAL A 302 -11.16 21.36 7.01
CA VAL A 302 -10.32 20.32 6.40
C VAL A 302 -10.44 19.06 7.26
N ILE A 303 -10.99 18.00 6.67
CA ILE A 303 -11.13 16.69 7.32
C ILE A 303 -9.90 15.85 7.02
N ILE A 304 -9.36 15.18 8.05
CA ILE A 304 -8.17 14.32 7.97
C ILE A 304 -8.46 12.98 8.65
N ARG A 305 -7.94 11.88 8.07
CA ARG A 305 -7.89 10.55 8.71
C ARG A 305 -6.44 10.15 8.98
N THR A 306 -6.23 9.35 10.01
CA THR A 306 -4.94 8.71 10.31
C THR A 306 -5.13 7.22 10.61
N ASN A 307 -4.06 6.45 10.48
CA ASN A 307 -3.96 5.11 11.05
C ASN A 307 -3.74 5.18 12.57
N PRO A 308 -4.40 4.37 13.41
CA PRO A 308 -4.03 4.26 14.83
C PRO A 308 -2.62 3.66 15.01
N VAL A 309 -1.95 3.99 16.12
CA VAL A 309 -0.66 3.37 16.53
C VAL A 309 -0.88 2.04 17.27
N ILE A 310 -2.07 1.87 17.84
CA ILE A 310 -2.51 0.65 18.51
C ILE A 310 -3.03 -0.34 17.46
N SER A 311 -2.64 -1.61 17.57
CA SER A 311 -3.02 -2.64 16.60
C SER A 311 -4.53 -2.76 16.42
N MET A 312 -4.95 -3.09 15.19
CA MET A 312 -6.35 -3.17 14.77
C MET A 312 -7.25 -3.86 15.81
N GLY A 313 -6.91 -5.11 16.19
CA GLY A 313 -7.74 -5.89 17.11
C GLY A 313 -7.85 -5.30 18.52
N GLN A 314 -6.80 -4.60 18.99
CA GLN A 314 -6.81 -3.93 20.29
C GLN A 314 -7.71 -2.68 20.25
N ARG A 315 -7.64 -1.87 19.18
CA ARG A 315 -8.53 -0.73 18.97
C ARG A 315 -9.99 -1.19 18.84
N ILE A 316 -10.23 -2.20 18.01
CA ILE A 316 -11.58 -2.72 17.73
C ILE A 316 -12.26 -3.25 19.01
N ALA A 317 -11.51 -3.93 19.89
CA ALA A 317 -12.03 -4.42 21.17
C ALA A 317 -12.31 -3.30 22.19
N ARG A 318 -11.44 -2.28 22.29
CA ARG A 318 -11.67 -1.11 23.17
C ARG A 318 -12.95 -0.37 22.79
N ASP A 319 -13.15 -0.10 21.51
CA ASP A 319 -14.37 0.53 20.99
C ASP A 319 -15.61 -0.32 21.26
N ARG A 320 -15.53 -1.64 21.02
CA ARG A 320 -16.65 -2.57 21.23
C ARG A 320 -17.15 -2.50 22.67
N HIS A 321 -16.23 -2.52 23.63
CA HIS A 321 -16.56 -2.43 25.05
C HIS A 321 -17.17 -1.07 25.42
N LEU A 322 -16.64 0.05 24.89
CA LEU A 322 -17.22 1.39 25.08
C LEU A 322 -18.68 1.48 24.59
N LEU A 323 -18.92 1.03 23.35
CA LEU A 323 -20.23 1.10 22.70
C LEU A 323 -21.25 0.17 23.36
N ALA A 324 -20.87 -1.10 23.60
CA ALA A 324 -21.74 -2.07 24.28
C ALA A 324 -22.12 -1.60 25.70
N LYS A 325 -21.14 -1.07 26.45
CA LYS A 325 -21.37 -0.48 27.78
C LYS A 325 -22.32 0.72 27.75
N ASN A 326 -22.26 1.58 26.72
CA ASN A 326 -23.24 2.68 26.56
C ASN A 326 -24.63 2.14 26.23
N ALA A 327 -24.72 1.09 25.40
CA ALA A 327 -25.99 0.48 25.01
C ALA A 327 -26.65 -0.38 26.10
N GLY A 328 -25.88 -0.83 27.11
CA GLY A 328 -26.34 -1.79 28.12
C GLY A 328 -26.23 -3.25 27.66
N VAL A 329 -25.34 -3.53 26.71
CA VAL A 329 -25.09 -4.84 26.11
C VAL A 329 -23.87 -5.49 26.75
N ASP A 330 -23.95 -6.78 27.06
CA ASP A 330 -22.80 -7.58 27.49
C ASP A 330 -21.93 -7.96 26.27
N ASP A 331 -20.66 -7.52 26.27
CA ASP A 331 -19.69 -7.85 25.22
C ASP A 331 -18.75 -9.02 25.56
N SER A 332 -19.06 -9.78 26.62
CA SER A 332 -18.28 -10.98 27.00
C SER A 332 -18.44 -12.16 26.01
N ASP A 333 -19.61 -12.28 25.35
CA ASP A 333 -19.87 -13.25 24.29
C ASP A 333 -20.20 -12.57 22.95
N TRP A 334 -19.66 -13.10 21.85
CA TRP A 334 -19.97 -12.65 20.50
C TRP A 334 -21.42 -12.91 20.12
N ASN A 335 -22.06 -13.98 20.61
CA ASN A 335 -23.47 -14.25 20.28
C ASN A 335 -24.39 -13.14 20.81
N THR A 336 -24.09 -12.56 21.98
CA THR A 336 -24.85 -11.45 22.55
C THR A 336 -24.73 -10.18 21.72
N VAL A 337 -23.52 -9.85 21.25
CA VAL A 337 -23.29 -8.66 20.41
C VAL A 337 -23.89 -8.84 19.01
N ASP A 338 -23.77 -10.02 18.42
CA ASP A 338 -24.41 -10.38 17.14
C ASP A 338 -25.94 -10.27 17.22
N ALA A 339 -26.55 -10.90 18.24
CA ALA A 339 -27.98 -10.83 18.50
C ALA A 339 -28.46 -9.40 18.76
N TRP A 340 -27.68 -8.58 19.48
CA TRP A 340 -27.97 -7.15 19.62
C TRP A 340 -27.99 -6.45 18.26
N THR A 341 -26.96 -6.60 17.43
CA THR A 341 -26.91 -5.90 16.12
C THR A 341 -27.98 -6.34 15.12
N LYS A 342 -28.63 -7.49 15.36
CA LYS A 342 -29.78 -8.01 14.60
C LYS A 342 -31.14 -7.63 15.20
N SER A 343 -31.17 -6.87 16.28
CA SER A 343 -32.39 -6.48 17.01
C SER A 343 -32.96 -5.14 16.55
N GLU A 344 -34.27 -4.94 16.73
CA GLU A 344 -34.91 -3.63 16.50
C GLU A 344 -34.40 -2.57 17.51
N GLN A 345 -33.97 -2.98 18.71
CA GLN A 345 -33.38 -2.10 19.72
C GLN A 345 -32.08 -1.45 19.23
N ALA A 346 -31.29 -2.16 18.41
CA ALA A 346 -30.08 -1.61 17.80
C ALA A 346 -30.35 -0.56 16.71
N ARG A 347 -31.60 -0.28 16.33
CA ARG A 347 -31.91 0.92 15.51
C ARG A 347 -31.75 2.20 16.33
N GLY A 348 -31.92 2.12 17.65
CA GLY A 348 -31.81 3.24 18.57
C GLY A 348 -32.90 4.30 18.39
N ASN A 349 -32.66 5.48 18.94
CA ASN A 349 -33.48 6.67 18.76
C ASN A 349 -32.63 7.92 19.06
N LEU A 350 -33.21 9.11 18.85
CA LEU A 350 -32.54 10.41 18.99
C LEU A 350 -31.73 10.55 20.30
N GLN A 351 -32.32 10.18 21.44
CA GLN A 351 -31.70 10.30 22.77
C GLN A 351 -30.56 9.28 22.97
N LEU A 352 -30.72 8.07 22.43
CA LEU A 352 -29.70 7.03 22.49
C LEU A 352 -28.49 7.38 21.62
N TRP A 353 -28.73 7.91 20.41
CA TRP A 353 -27.68 8.39 19.51
C TRP A 353 -26.93 9.59 20.11
N GLU A 354 -27.62 10.53 20.76
CA GLU A 354 -27.00 11.65 21.48
C GLU A 354 -26.12 11.17 22.65
N ARG A 355 -26.62 10.23 23.46
CA ARG A 355 -25.90 9.67 24.61
C ARG A 355 -24.66 8.88 24.18
N GLU A 356 -24.74 8.15 23.08
CA GLU A 356 -23.58 7.44 22.53
C GLU A 356 -22.56 8.40 21.94
N GLN A 357 -22.99 9.33 21.06
CA GLN A 357 -22.07 10.29 20.43
C GLN A 357 -21.37 11.16 21.46
N LYS A 358 -22.05 11.59 22.54
CA LYS A 358 -21.39 12.27 23.66
C LYS A 358 -20.33 11.38 24.34
N ALA A 359 -20.67 10.14 24.67
CA ALA A 359 -19.69 9.25 25.32
C ALA A 359 -18.50 8.88 24.42
N VAL A 360 -18.69 8.88 23.09
CA VAL A 360 -17.61 8.75 22.12
C VAL A 360 -16.72 10.00 22.09
N ILE A 361 -17.31 11.21 22.13
CA ILE A 361 -16.54 12.47 22.22
C ILE A 361 -15.75 12.52 23.53
N ASP A 362 -16.40 12.29 24.67
CA ASP A 362 -15.77 12.27 25.99
C ASP A 362 -14.60 11.26 26.02
N TYR A 363 -14.82 10.05 25.46
CA TYR A 363 -13.76 9.04 25.35
C TYR A 363 -12.60 9.50 24.45
N LEU A 364 -12.87 10.11 23.30
CA LEU A 364 -11.85 10.55 22.35
C LEU A 364 -11.05 11.76 22.85
N ASP A 365 -11.65 12.63 23.67
CA ASP A 365 -10.97 13.74 24.32
C ASP A 365 -10.06 13.25 25.47
N ASP A 366 -10.49 12.26 26.25
CA ASP A 366 -9.66 11.58 27.26
C ASP A 366 -8.53 10.72 26.64
N HIS A 367 -8.77 10.13 25.46
CA HIS A 367 -7.89 9.15 24.81
C HIS A 367 -7.39 9.66 23.45
N SER A 368 -6.48 10.64 23.50
CA SER A 368 -5.92 11.28 22.31
C SER A 368 -5.33 10.30 21.28
N GLU A 369 -4.83 9.14 21.71
CA GLU A 369 -4.25 8.09 20.85
C GLU A 369 -5.30 7.24 20.10
N ALA A 370 -6.57 7.34 20.49
CA ALA A 370 -7.71 6.73 19.79
C ALA A 370 -8.24 7.60 18.64
N ARG A 371 -7.88 8.89 18.60
CA ARG A 371 -8.37 9.87 17.63
C ARG A 371 -7.80 9.56 16.24
N SER A 372 -8.68 9.40 15.26
CA SER A 372 -8.34 9.03 13.87
C SER A 372 -9.15 9.78 12.81
N PHE A 373 -9.96 10.75 13.25
CA PHE A 373 -10.80 11.63 12.42
C PHE A 373 -10.68 13.02 13.02
N PHE A 374 -10.17 13.98 12.26
CA PHE A 374 -9.87 15.33 12.73
C PHE A 374 -10.57 16.36 11.86
N VAL A 375 -11.16 17.38 12.47
CA VAL A 375 -11.91 18.44 11.79
C VAL A 375 -11.21 19.78 12.05
N LEU A 376 -10.35 20.21 11.13
CA LEU A 376 -9.58 21.45 11.28
C LEU A 376 -10.30 22.63 10.63
N ASP A 377 -10.25 23.81 11.24
CA ASP A 377 -10.65 25.06 10.59
C ASP A 377 -9.63 25.43 9.48
N ALA A 378 -10.11 25.63 8.25
CA ALA A 378 -9.25 25.85 7.08
C ALA A 378 -8.55 27.24 7.08
N GLY A 379 -8.99 28.16 7.94
CA GLY A 379 -8.37 29.47 8.13
C GLY A 379 -7.16 29.45 9.07
N THR A 380 -7.18 28.60 10.08
CA THR A 380 -6.25 28.65 11.22
C THR A 380 -5.48 27.37 11.49
N GLY A 381 -5.90 26.22 10.94
CA GLY A 381 -5.27 24.92 11.19
C GLY A 381 -5.50 24.36 12.60
N LYS A 382 -6.32 25.04 13.40
CA LYS A 382 -6.77 24.56 14.70
C LYS A 382 -7.89 23.55 14.52
N GLU A 383 -7.96 22.58 15.42
CA GLU A 383 -9.09 21.68 15.47
C GLU A 383 -10.35 22.43 15.94
N ALA A 384 -11.46 22.22 15.23
CA ALA A 384 -12.72 22.91 15.45
C ALA A 384 -13.69 22.11 16.35
N MET A 385 -13.59 20.79 16.34
CA MET A 385 -14.39 19.87 17.16
C MET A 385 -13.74 18.47 17.21
N THR A 386 -13.94 17.74 18.31
CA THR A 386 -13.83 16.28 18.30
C THR A 386 -15.11 15.70 17.71
N ALA A 387 -15.02 15.10 16.53
CA ALA A 387 -16.16 14.43 15.90
C ALA A 387 -16.42 13.07 16.57
N PRO A 388 -17.69 12.61 16.70
CA PRO A 388 -18.03 11.31 17.29
C PRO A 388 -17.75 10.14 16.32
N VAL A 389 -16.54 10.08 15.74
CA VAL A 389 -16.13 9.10 14.73
C VAL A 389 -14.96 8.26 15.27
N LEU A 390 -15.30 7.10 15.85
CA LEU A 390 -14.35 6.04 16.13
C LEU A 390 -13.76 5.45 14.82
N TRP A 391 -12.62 4.77 14.93
CA TRP A 391 -11.88 4.26 13.77
C TRP A 391 -12.54 3.03 13.10
N ILE A 392 -12.53 3.00 11.77
CA ILE A 392 -12.86 1.83 10.93
C ILE A 392 -11.96 1.85 9.68
N ALA A 393 -11.16 0.80 9.47
CA ALA A 393 -10.55 0.37 8.20
C ALA A 393 -9.67 -0.91 8.35
N GLY A 394 -9.89 -1.69 9.41
CA GLY A 394 -8.92 -2.56 10.10
C GLY A 394 -7.62 -2.95 9.40
N CYS A 395 -7.68 -3.94 8.52
CA CYS A 395 -6.55 -4.58 7.85
C CYS A 395 -5.94 -3.71 6.74
N GLN A 396 -6.71 -2.75 6.22
CA GLN A 396 -6.30 -1.90 5.11
C GLN A 396 -6.33 -0.40 5.45
N GLY A 397 -5.76 0.00 6.58
CA GLY A 397 -5.09 1.30 6.72
C GLY A 397 -5.90 2.45 7.31
N VAL A 398 -5.74 3.65 6.72
CA VAL A 398 -6.40 4.88 7.14
C VAL A 398 -7.92 4.72 7.09
N GLY A 399 -8.61 5.31 8.06
CA GLY A 399 -10.06 5.14 8.16
C GLY A 399 -10.80 5.64 6.92
N ALA A 400 -11.93 5.00 6.56
CA ALA A 400 -12.71 5.39 5.38
C ALA A 400 -13.02 6.90 5.36
N MET A 401 -12.94 7.50 4.16
CA MET A 401 -13.11 8.94 3.96
C MET A 401 -14.57 9.34 3.83
N PRO A 402 -14.96 10.55 4.28
CA PRO A 402 -16.29 11.06 4.05
C PRO A 402 -16.48 11.60 2.64
N ALA A 403 -17.68 11.41 2.09
CA ALA A 403 -18.12 11.97 0.82
C ALA A 403 -19.32 12.91 1.03
N PHE A 404 -19.58 13.83 0.11
CA PHE A 404 -20.56 14.90 0.33
C PHE A 404 -21.96 14.54 -0.12
N THR A 405 -22.96 14.91 0.68
CA THR A 405 -24.36 14.86 0.27
C THR A 405 -24.81 16.21 -0.33
N THR A 406 -25.89 16.16 -1.12
CA THR A 406 -26.47 17.32 -1.83
C THR A 406 -26.93 18.47 -0.92
N ASP A 407 -27.06 18.22 0.37
CA ASP A 407 -27.41 19.19 1.42
C ASP A 407 -26.20 19.75 2.19
N GLY A 408 -24.97 19.40 1.78
CA GLY A 408 -23.73 19.90 2.37
C GLY A 408 -23.25 19.19 3.63
N ARG A 409 -23.89 18.07 4.02
CA ARG A 409 -23.40 17.19 5.10
C ARG A 409 -22.34 16.21 4.58
N LEU A 410 -21.62 15.59 5.52
CA LEU A 410 -20.64 14.56 5.24
C LEU A 410 -21.22 13.18 5.53
N LEU A 411 -21.28 12.31 4.53
CA LEU A 411 -21.45 10.88 4.75
C LEU A 411 -20.23 10.36 5.52
N VAL A 412 -20.43 9.74 6.68
CA VAL A 412 -19.38 9.14 7.49
C VAL A 412 -19.68 7.66 7.76
N PHE A 413 -18.63 6.83 7.70
CA PHE A 413 -18.66 5.48 8.26
C PHE A 413 -17.97 5.50 9.63
N TYR A 414 -18.71 5.12 10.66
CA TYR A 414 -18.32 5.31 12.06
C TYR A 414 -18.83 4.13 12.92
N ARG A 415 -18.26 3.95 14.11
CA ARG A 415 -18.66 2.86 15.01
C ARG A 415 -19.78 3.29 15.96
N SER A 416 -20.74 2.40 16.13
CA SER A 416 -21.97 2.63 16.89
C SER A 416 -22.59 1.30 17.31
N ALA A 417 -23.13 1.21 18.52
CA ALA A 417 -24.07 0.16 18.89
C ALA A 417 -25.47 0.39 18.31
N TYR A 418 -25.72 1.55 17.71
CA TYR A 418 -26.99 1.93 17.10
C TYR A 418 -26.89 2.04 15.57
N GLY A 419 -27.10 0.91 14.91
CA GLY A 419 -27.24 0.81 13.46
C GLY A 419 -27.46 -0.64 13.04
N HIS A 420 -28.03 -0.82 11.85
CA HIS A 420 -28.34 -2.15 11.28
C HIS A 420 -27.53 -2.48 10.01
N TRP A 421 -26.40 -1.81 9.81
CA TRP A 421 -25.47 -2.04 8.69
C TRP A 421 -24.57 -3.28 8.86
N ASN A 422 -24.74 -4.02 9.96
CA ASN A 422 -23.80 -5.02 10.46
C ASN A 422 -23.95 -6.40 9.78
N HIS A 423 -22.84 -6.92 9.27
CA HIS A 423 -22.61 -8.33 8.92
C HIS A 423 -21.13 -8.62 9.12
N GLY A 424 -20.78 -9.82 9.59
CA GLY A 424 -19.38 -10.27 9.69
C GLY A 424 -18.80 -10.25 11.10
N VAL A 425 -17.48 -10.38 11.21
CA VAL A 425 -16.77 -10.73 12.47
C VAL A 425 -16.36 -9.54 13.34
N ALA A 426 -16.52 -8.30 12.85
CA ALA A 426 -16.19 -7.08 13.57
C ALA A 426 -17.32 -6.02 13.51
N PRO A 427 -18.53 -6.30 14.05
CA PRO A 427 -19.68 -5.40 13.97
C PRO A 427 -19.59 -4.20 14.94
N LEU A 428 -20.74 -3.54 15.15
CA LEU A 428 -20.91 -2.22 15.79
C LEU A 428 -20.39 -1.09 14.88
N VAL A 429 -20.90 -1.06 13.64
CA VAL A 429 -20.66 0.00 12.65
C VAL A 429 -21.97 0.54 12.08
N ALA A 430 -21.93 1.79 11.61
CA ALA A 430 -23.05 2.47 10.97
C ALA A 430 -22.57 3.48 9.91
N LEU A 431 -23.41 3.72 8.91
CA LEU A 431 -23.32 4.90 8.04
C LEU A 431 -24.21 6.01 8.62
N GLY A 432 -23.77 7.26 8.49
CA GLY A 432 -24.53 8.42 8.95
C GLY A 432 -24.11 9.71 8.24
N LEU A 433 -24.88 10.77 8.44
CA LEU A 433 -24.61 12.11 7.93
C LEU A 433 -24.14 13.02 9.07
N LEU A 434 -22.84 13.30 9.12
CA LEU A 434 -22.23 14.28 10.01
C LEU A 434 -22.54 15.70 9.50
N ASP A 435 -23.14 16.52 10.36
CA ASP A 435 -23.15 17.97 10.22
C ASP A 435 -21.95 18.58 10.98
N PRO A 436 -20.97 19.20 10.29
CA PRO A 436 -19.87 19.92 10.93
C PRO A 436 -20.29 21.25 11.60
N GLY A 437 -21.51 21.74 11.36
CA GLY A 437 -22.07 22.90 12.05
C GLY A 437 -22.49 22.58 13.48
N GLY A 438 -23.24 21.49 13.67
CA GLY A 438 -23.71 21.01 14.97
C GLY A 438 -22.86 19.91 15.63
N ASN A 439 -21.76 19.48 15.02
CA ASN A 439 -20.92 18.34 15.43
C ASN A 439 -21.73 17.07 15.75
N ARG A 440 -22.63 16.69 14.84
CA ARG A 440 -23.63 15.63 15.08
C ARG A 440 -23.78 14.70 13.89
N ILE A 441 -23.76 13.40 14.13
CA ILE A 441 -24.10 12.37 13.13
C ILE A 441 -25.59 12.06 13.20
N THR A 442 -26.26 12.09 12.06
CA THR A 442 -27.60 11.51 11.87
C THR A 442 -27.43 10.10 11.29
N PRO A 443 -27.74 9.01 12.02
CA PRO A 443 -27.59 7.66 11.48
C PRO A 443 -28.48 7.45 10.26
N LEU A 444 -27.93 6.82 9.22
CA LEU A 444 -28.69 6.35 8.06
C LEU A 444 -29.19 4.92 8.36
N LEU A 445 -30.39 4.59 7.88
CA LEU A 445 -31.01 3.28 8.10
C LEU A 445 -31.63 2.77 6.81
N HIS A 446 -31.15 1.65 6.26
CA HIS A 446 -31.71 1.00 5.08
C HIS A 446 -33.06 0.26 5.28
N GLN A 447 -33.81 0.05 4.19
CA GLN A 447 -35.09 -0.68 4.21
C GLN A 447 -34.98 -2.21 4.39
N SER A 448 -33.79 -2.82 4.23
CA SER A 448 -33.60 -4.29 4.14
C SER A 448 -33.84 -5.12 5.41
N GLY A 449 -34.48 -4.56 6.44
CA GLY A 449 -34.61 -5.18 7.77
C GLY A 449 -33.40 -4.92 8.66
N PRO A 450 -33.11 -5.78 9.65
CA PRO A 450 -32.05 -5.54 10.65
C PRO A 450 -30.63 -5.88 10.15
N GLN A 451 -30.46 -6.30 8.89
CA GLN A 451 -29.16 -6.50 8.25
C GLN A 451 -29.24 -6.17 6.74
N PRO A 452 -28.12 -5.79 6.09
CA PRO A 452 -28.08 -5.57 4.65
C PRO A 452 -28.10 -6.90 3.87
N ALA A 453 -28.26 -6.84 2.55
CA ALA A 453 -28.12 -8.03 1.70
C ALA A 453 -26.64 -8.39 1.47
N TRP A 454 -26.33 -9.68 1.41
CA TRP A 454 -24.95 -10.22 1.41
C TRP A 454 -24.00 -9.59 0.38
N ASN A 455 -24.45 -9.43 -0.87
CA ASN A 455 -23.69 -8.78 -1.96
C ASN A 455 -24.01 -7.28 -2.10
N THR A 456 -24.36 -6.58 -1.01
CA THR A 456 -24.65 -5.13 -1.04
C THR A 456 -23.85 -4.31 -0.06
N PHE A 457 -23.82 -4.71 1.22
CA PHE A 457 -22.97 -4.08 2.22
C PHE A 457 -22.55 -5.12 3.25
N TRP A 458 -21.30 -5.04 3.70
CA TRP A 458 -20.77 -5.81 4.80
C TRP A 458 -20.17 -4.82 5.79
N GLY A 459 -20.95 -4.45 6.80
CA GLY A 459 -20.50 -3.54 7.83
C GLY A 459 -19.62 -4.25 8.83
N THR A 460 -18.34 -4.35 8.53
CA THR A 460 -17.29 -4.72 9.48
C THR A 460 -16.35 -3.56 9.76
N ALA A 461 -15.78 -3.55 10.96
CA ALA A 461 -14.76 -2.58 11.37
C ALA A 461 -13.34 -2.98 10.90
N ASP A 462 -13.16 -4.22 10.42
CA ASP A 462 -11.88 -4.79 10.02
C ASP A 462 -11.49 -4.53 8.55
N GLU A 463 -12.41 -4.03 7.72
CA GLU A 463 -12.20 -3.85 6.28
C GLU A 463 -12.38 -2.38 5.85
N SER A 464 -11.91 -2.04 4.64
CA SER A 464 -11.98 -0.68 4.08
C SER A 464 -13.07 -0.52 3.02
N GLN A 465 -13.68 0.66 3.03
CA GLN A 465 -14.75 1.09 2.11
C GLN A 465 -14.32 2.40 1.44
N ASN A 466 -14.74 2.61 0.18
CA ASN A 466 -14.72 3.90 -0.49
C ASN A 466 -16.17 4.29 -0.85
N PHE A 467 -16.50 5.57 -0.70
CA PHE A 467 -17.83 6.13 -0.90
C PHE A 467 -17.77 7.26 -1.93
N VAL A 468 -18.68 7.23 -2.91
CA VAL A 468 -18.89 8.31 -3.87
C VAL A 468 -20.38 8.64 -3.92
N VAL A 469 -20.77 9.90 -3.94
CA VAL A 469 -22.17 10.32 -3.97
C VAL A 469 -22.52 10.83 -5.37
N ALA A 470 -23.30 10.03 -6.09
CA ALA A 470 -23.81 10.31 -7.42
C ALA A 470 -25.27 10.77 -7.31
N GLY A 471 -25.48 12.09 -7.32
CA GLY A 471 -26.78 12.72 -7.13
C GLY A 471 -27.36 12.39 -5.75
N ASN A 472 -28.32 11.48 -5.71
CA ASN A 472 -28.94 10.99 -4.48
C ASN A 472 -28.52 9.56 -4.08
N THR A 473 -27.59 8.95 -4.83
CA THR A 473 -27.13 7.57 -4.60
C THR A 473 -25.71 7.57 -4.04
N VAL A 474 -25.52 7.01 -2.85
CA VAL A 474 -24.20 6.61 -2.36
C VAL A 474 -23.77 5.34 -3.10
N LEU A 475 -22.71 5.44 -3.89
CA LEU A 475 -21.96 4.30 -4.40
C LEU A 475 -21.00 3.81 -3.32
N ILE A 476 -20.96 2.50 -3.09
CA ILE A 476 -20.17 1.85 -2.04
C ILE A 476 -19.31 0.75 -2.66
N VAL A 477 -18.00 0.84 -2.46
CA VAL A 477 -17.04 -0.21 -2.83
C VAL A 477 -16.66 -1.02 -1.59
N HIS A 478 -16.77 -2.36 -1.65
CA HIS A 478 -16.37 -3.24 -0.56
C HIS A 478 -16.05 -4.67 -1.01
N GLN A 479 -14.86 -5.22 -0.66
CA GLN A 479 -14.44 -6.61 -0.93
C GLN A 479 -14.82 -7.17 -2.33
N GLY A 480 -14.62 -6.37 -3.38
CA GLY A 480 -14.96 -6.79 -4.75
C GLY A 480 -16.45 -6.78 -5.10
N THR A 481 -17.28 -6.13 -4.29
CA THR A 481 -18.63 -5.65 -4.66
C THR A 481 -18.62 -4.15 -4.89
N LEU A 482 -19.49 -3.71 -5.79
CA LEU A 482 -19.95 -2.33 -5.94
C LEU A 482 -21.48 -2.33 -5.78
N SER A 483 -21.97 -1.39 -4.98
CA SER A 483 -23.36 -1.29 -4.53
C SER A 483 -23.84 0.16 -4.49
N GLY A 484 -25.16 0.36 -4.44
CA GLY A 484 -25.79 1.67 -4.31
C GLY A 484 -26.76 1.75 -3.14
N PHE A 485 -26.79 2.90 -2.46
CA PHE A 485 -27.76 3.23 -1.40
C PHE A 485 -28.41 4.58 -1.67
N GLY A 486 -29.73 4.61 -1.81
CA GLY A 486 -30.49 5.85 -2.06
C GLY A 486 -30.75 6.65 -0.78
N LEU A 487 -30.28 7.90 -0.73
CA LEU A 487 -30.43 8.81 0.44
C LEU A 487 -31.85 9.34 0.69
N LYS A 488 -32.83 9.00 -0.17
CA LYS A 488 -34.24 9.44 -0.08
C LYS A 488 -35.19 8.28 0.21
N ASP A 489 -35.01 7.15 -0.48
CA ASP A 489 -35.80 5.94 -0.29
C ASP A 489 -35.19 5.00 0.75
N ASN A 490 -33.94 5.22 1.18
CA ASN A 490 -33.16 4.33 2.04
C ASN A 490 -33.02 2.91 1.45
N ARG A 491 -33.05 2.77 0.12
CA ARG A 491 -32.96 1.47 -0.54
C ARG A 491 -31.52 1.13 -0.87
N LEU A 492 -31.06 -0.01 -0.37
CA LEU A 492 -29.77 -0.61 -0.66
C LEU A 492 -29.92 -1.64 -1.80
N PHE A 493 -29.04 -1.61 -2.80
CA PHE A 493 -29.09 -2.48 -3.98
C PHE A 493 -27.68 -2.81 -4.53
N PRO A 494 -27.49 -3.99 -5.15
CA PRO A 494 -26.22 -4.35 -5.79
C PRO A 494 -26.07 -3.62 -7.15
N ILE A 495 -24.83 -3.37 -7.56
CA ILE A 495 -24.49 -2.82 -8.88
C ILE A 495 -23.65 -3.81 -9.68
N GLN A 496 -22.54 -4.31 -9.09
CA GLN A 496 -21.67 -5.30 -9.75
C GLN A 496 -20.89 -6.14 -8.72
N GLY A 497 -20.76 -7.44 -9.01
CA GLY A 497 -19.87 -8.35 -8.30
C GLY A 497 -20.48 -9.12 -7.13
N GLU A 498 -19.67 -10.03 -6.58
CA GLU A 498 -19.99 -10.86 -5.42
C GLU A 498 -18.91 -10.66 -4.35
N ARG A 499 -19.28 -10.77 -3.06
CA ARG A 499 -18.32 -10.65 -1.96
C ARG A 499 -17.20 -11.71 -2.12
N ASP A 500 -15.97 -11.35 -1.76
CA ASP A 500 -14.77 -12.19 -1.87
C ASP A 500 -14.33 -12.55 -3.31
N THR A 501 -14.82 -11.82 -4.31
CA THR A 501 -14.41 -11.95 -5.73
C THR A 501 -13.75 -10.66 -6.25
N TYR A 502 -13.49 -10.57 -7.55
CA TYR A 502 -12.88 -9.42 -8.21
C TYR A 502 -13.92 -8.75 -9.12
N GLY A 503 -14.98 -8.18 -8.54
CA GLY A 503 -16.13 -7.66 -9.30
C GLY A 503 -16.99 -8.75 -9.93
N GLY A 504 -17.03 -9.95 -9.32
CA GLY A 504 -17.64 -11.16 -9.88
C GLY A 504 -16.68 -11.99 -10.76
N LEU A 505 -15.43 -11.54 -10.93
CA LEU A 505 -14.40 -12.22 -11.71
C LEU A 505 -13.42 -12.98 -10.79
N ARG A 506 -12.64 -13.89 -11.38
CA ARG A 506 -11.55 -14.60 -10.69
C ARG A 506 -10.31 -13.71 -10.52
N ASN A 507 -9.38 -14.09 -9.64
CA ASN A 507 -8.08 -13.40 -9.58
C ASN A 507 -7.25 -13.62 -10.87
N LEU A 508 -6.12 -12.92 -10.97
CA LEU A 508 -5.13 -13.14 -12.02
C LEU A 508 -3.92 -13.89 -11.41
N PRO A 509 -3.26 -14.82 -12.13
CA PRO A 509 -2.17 -15.63 -11.57
C PRO A 509 -1.03 -14.79 -10.96
N TRP A 510 -0.64 -13.72 -11.66
CA TRP A 510 0.43 -12.80 -11.27
C TRP A 510 0.02 -11.76 -10.22
N ALA A 511 -1.28 -11.63 -9.94
CA ALA A 511 -1.83 -10.64 -9.01
C ALA A 511 -2.50 -11.31 -7.80
N ARG A 512 -2.15 -12.57 -7.50
CA ARG A 512 -2.84 -13.36 -6.47
C ARG A 512 -2.67 -12.88 -5.02
N ASN A 513 -1.76 -11.94 -4.77
CA ASN A 513 -1.60 -11.27 -3.48
C ASN A 513 -2.51 -10.02 -3.32
N GLU A 514 -3.33 -9.69 -4.32
CA GLU A 514 -4.41 -8.69 -4.23
C GLU A 514 -5.64 -9.23 -3.44
N TRP A 515 -5.46 -9.65 -2.19
CA TRP A 515 -6.57 -10.06 -1.33
C TRP A 515 -7.55 -8.89 -1.13
N HIS A 516 -8.85 -9.16 -1.26
CA HIS A 516 -9.94 -8.17 -1.37
C HIS A 516 -9.77 -7.12 -2.50
N GLY A 517 -8.72 -7.23 -3.33
CA GLY A 517 -8.35 -6.27 -4.37
C GLY A 517 -7.96 -4.88 -3.85
N PRO A 518 -7.73 -3.92 -4.76
CA PRO A 518 -7.93 -2.49 -4.53
C PRO A 518 -9.40 -2.15 -4.17
N GLY A 519 -9.95 -2.75 -3.11
CA GLY A 519 -11.28 -2.43 -2.56
C GLY A 519 -11.41 -1.02 -1.98
N ARG A 520 -10.34 -0.22 -2.05
CA ARG A 520 -10.34 1.22 -1.76
C ARG A 520 -10.45 2.11 -3.00
N GLY A 521 -10.32 1.58 -4.21
CA GLY A 521 -10.44 2.37 -5.44
C GLY A 521 -11.87 2.85 -5.60
N GLY A 522 -12.10 4.16 -5.52
CA GLY A 522 -13.40 4.77 -5.73
C GLY A 522 -13.91 4.61 -7.16
N VAL A 523 -15.16 5.04 -7.35
CA VAL A 523 -15.86 4.91 -8.64
C VAL A 523 -15.88 6.26 -9.32
N ALA A 524 -15.29 6.35 -10.51
CA ALA A 524 -15.46 7.52 -11.35
C ALA A 524 -16.83 7.49 -12.02
N VAL A 525 -17.54 8.61 -11.95
CA VAL A 525 -18.92 8.74 -12.41
C VAL A 525 -18.99 9.83 -13.48
N VAL A 526 -19.34 9.45 -14.71
CA VAL A 526 -19.44 10.37 -15.85
C VAL A 526 -20.81 10.15 -16.50
N GLY A 527 -21.77 10.97 -16.09
CA GLY A 527 -23.17 10.84 -16.50
C GLY A 527 -23.76 9.51 -16.03
N THR A 528 -24.27 8.70 -16.96
CA THR A 528 -24.82 7.35 -16.67
C THR A 528 -23.76 6.24 -16.67
N ARG A 529 -22.46 6.59 -16.75
CA ARG A 529 -21.36 5.63 -16.75
C ARG A 529 -20.63 5.61 -15.41
N LEU A 530 -20.32 4.41 -14.94
CA LEU A 530 -19.50 4.15 -13.77
C LEU A 530 -18.22 3.42 -14.22
N TYR A 531 -17.07 3.86 -13.70
CA TYR A 531 -15.78 3.22 -13.95
C TYR A 531 -15.16 2.84 -12.61
N TRP A 532 -14.79 1.58 -12.46
CA TRP A 532 -14.42 1.00 -11.18
C TRP A 532 -13.23 0.05 -11.32
N ILE A 533 -12.35 0.04 -10.31
CA ILE A 533 -11.13 -0.78 -10.27
C ILE A 533 -11.33 -1.94 -9.29
N THR A 534 -11.03 -3.18 -9.71
CA THR A 534 -11.16 -4.36 -8.85
C THR A 534 -10.21 -5.49 -9.28
N GLY A 535 -9.31 -5.87 -8.38
CA GLY A 535 -8.01 -6.44 -8.75
C GLY A 535 -7.22 -5.50 -9.67
N SER A 536 -6.24 -6.06 -10.39
CA SER A 536 -5.57 -5.38 -11.51
C SER A 536 -6.44 -5.26 -12.77
N ARG A 537 -7.65 -4.69 -12.61
CA ARG A 537 -8.64 -4.48 -13.67
C ARG A 537 -9.34 -3.13 -13.58
N VAL A 538 -9.89 -2.71 -14.71
CA VAL A 538 -10.93 -1.67 -14.80
C VAL A 538 -12.19 -2.28 -15.41
N LEU A 539 -13.35 -1.94 -14.84
CA LEU A 539 -14.68 -2.29 -15.32
C LEU A 539 -15.40 -1.01 -15.75
N GLY A 540 -15.96 -1.02 -16.97
CA GLY A 540 -16.87 0.01 -17.47
C GLY A 540 -18.32 -0.48 -17.34
N LEU A 541 -19.14 0.27 -16.61
CA LEU A 541 -20.52 -0.04 -16.26
C LEU A 541 -21.46 1.06 -16.77
N ALA A 542 -22.69 0.67 -17.13
CA ALA A 542 -23.76 1.60 -17.50
C ALA A 542 -24.96 1.48 -16.55
N SER A 543 -25.52 2.63 -16.19
CA SER A 543 -26.77 2.79 -15.44
C SER A 543 -27.96 2.97 -16.39
N GLY A 544 -29.12 2.41 -16.03
CA GLY A 544 -30.33 2.42 -16.86
C GLY A 544 -30.33 1.42 -18.03
N GLU A 545 -29.28 0.61 -18.19
CA GLU A 545 -29.12 -0.33 -19.31
C GLU A 545 -29.32 -1.80 -18.93
N HIS A 546 -29.91 -2.59 -19.84
CA HIS A 546 -29.95 -4.05 -19.79
C HIS A 546 -29.05 -4.65 -20.89
N GLY A 547 -28.51 -5.85 -20.64
CA GLY A 547 -27.80 -6.63 -21.65
C GLY A 547 -27.04 -7.81 -21.05
N LYS A 548 -26.29 -8.54 -21.89
CA LYS A 548 -25.37 -9.58 -21.43
C LYS A 548 -24.16 -8.95 -20.71
N PRO A 549 -23.58 -9.62 -19.69
CA PRO A 549 -22.30 -9.19 -19.11
C PRO A 549 -21.19 -9.31 -20.16
N ALA A 550 -20.23 -8.39 -20.10
CA ALA A 550 -19.04 -8.42 -20.95
C ALA A 550 -17.98 -9.42 -20.46
N GLU A 551 -17.11 -9.84 -21.37
CA GLU A 551 -15.94 -10.68 -21.06
C GLU A 551 -14.77 -9.86 -20.49
N ASP A 552 -13.96 -10.52 -19.66
CA ASP A 552 -12.72 -9.98 -19.08
C ASP A 552 -11.56 -10.15 -20.06
N LEU A 553 -11.19 -9.08 -20.77
CA LEU A 553 -10.18 -9.12 -21.83
C LEU A 553 -8.84 -8.51 -21.40
N GLY A 554 -7.75 -9.20 -21.73
CA GLY A 554 -6.40 -8.81 -21.35
C GLY A 554 -5.77 -7.76 -22.27
N ILE A 555 -5.29 -6.66 -21.68
CA ILE A 555 -4.43 -5.68 -22.34
C ILE A 555 -2.99 -6.19 -22.27
N ASP A 556 -2.48 -6.67 -23.41
CA ASP A 556 -1.05 -6.89 -23.61
C ASP A 556 -0.39 -5.55 -23.97
N GLY A 557 0.27 -4.92 -22.99
CA GLY A 557 0.93 -3.62 -23.17
C GLY A 557 1.93 -3.57 -24.32
N LYS A 558 2.53 -4.71 -24.70
CA LYS A 558 3.48 -4.79 -25.83
C LYS A 558 2.83 -4.56 -27.19
N LYS A 559 1.50 -4.63 -27.27
CA LYS A 559 0.70 -4.38 -28.50
C LYS A 559 0.09 -2.98 -28.55
N VAL A 560 0.17 -2.19 -27.48
CA VAL A 560 -0.37 -0.83 -27.42
C VAL A 560 0.66 0.16 -27.97
N ALA A 561 0.21 1.15 -28.74
CA ALA A 561 1.05 2.24 -29.21
C ALA A 561 1.74 2.92 -28.00
N THR A 562 3.08 2.86 -27.95
CA THR A 562 3.85 3.21 -26.75
C THR A 562 4.86 4.32 -27.04
N GLN A 563 4.89 5.35 -26.20
CA GLN A 563 6.06 6.22 -26.05
C GLN A 563 6.79 5.87 -24.74
N THR A 564 8.12 5.93 -24.74
CA THR A 564 8.96 5.64 -23.56
C THR A 564 9.59 6.93 -23.03
N ALA A 565 9.59 7.11 -21.72
CA ALA A 565 10.23 8.24 -21.05
C ALA A 565 11.74 8.29 -21.30
N PRO A 566 12.37 9.49 -21.29
CA PRO A 566 13.81 9.63 -21.18
C PRO A 566 14.38 8.83 -20.00
N GLN A 567 15.64 8.37 -20.11
CA GLN A 567 16.31 7.66 -19.01
C GLN A 567 16.38 8.55 -17.75
N PRO A 568 16.06 8.02 -16.56
CA PRO A 568 15.99 8.81 -15.34
C PRO A 568 17.39 9.16 -14.83
N ALA A 569 17.48 10.21 -14.01
CA ALA A 569 18.69 10.47 -13.25
C ALA A 569 19.00 9.28 -12.33
N SER A 570 20.27 8.91 -12.23
CA SER A 570 20.74 7.83 -11.35
C SER A 570 21.84 8.33 -10.42
N LEU A 571 21.86 7.79 -9.20
CA LEU A 571 22.83 8.20 -8.18
C LEU A 571 24.26 7.90 -8.62
N THR A 572 25.08 8.95 -8.69
CA THR A 572 26.53 8.81 -8.87
C THR A 572 27.18 8.16 -7.65
N ARG A 573 28.40 7.62 -7.79
CA ARG A 573 29.14 7.02 -6.67
C ARG A 573 29.29 8.01 -5.50
N ASN A 574 29.73 9.23 -5.80
CA ASN A 574 29.98 10.27 -4.79
C ASN A 574 28.70 10.66 -4.03
N GLN A 575 27.53 10.68 -4.69
CA GLN A 575 26.24 10.93 -4.03
C GLN A 575 25.82 9.79 -3.08
N ILE A 576 26.23 8.55 -3.36
CA ILE A 576 25.97 7.39 -2.48
C ILE A 576 26.96 7.41 -1.30
N GLU A 577 28.23 7.77 -1.54
CA GLU A 577 29.24 7.93 -0.49
C GLU A 577 28.91 9.09 0.46
N GLN A 578 28.42 10.23 -0.05
CA GLN A 578 27.93 11.33 0.78
C GLN A 578 26.72 10.90 1.62
N ARG A 579 25.67 10.34 1.00
CA ARG A 579 24.48 9.83 1.73
C ARG A 579 24.84 8.82 2.82
N LEU A 580 25.81 7.94 2.55
CA LEU A 580 26.28 6.96 3.52
C LEU A 580 27.01 7.62 4.70
N ALA A 581 27.73 8.72 4.48
CA ALA A 581 28.29 9.53 5.55
C ALA A 581 27.18 10.25 6.34
N ASP A 582 26.23 10.91 5.66
CA ASP A 582 25.12 11.65 6.27
C ASP A 582 24.27 10.76 7.21
N GLU A 583 23.92 9.56 6.76
CA GLU A 583 23.15 8.57 7.54
C GLU A 583 23.94 8.01 8.72
N VAL A 584 25.26 7.80 8.58
CA VAL A 584 26.13 7.38 9.68
C VAL A 584 26.32 8.50 10.71
N GLU A 585 26.45 9.77 10.29
CA GLU A 585 26.50 10.90 11.21
C GLU A 585 25.16 11.09 11.94
N GLN A 586 24.03 10.93 11.25
CA GLN A 586 22.71 10.90 11.90
C GLN A 586 22.60 9.76 12.91
N PHE A 587 23.05 8.55 12.58
CA PHE A 587 23.07 7.42 13.53
C PHE A 587 23.94 7.73 14.75
N LEU A 588 25.17 8.23 14.56
CA LEU A 588 26.11 8.51 15.66
C LEU A 588 25.72 9.73 16.51
N SER A 589 24.84 10.61 16.03
CA SER A 589 24.43 11.84 16.75
C SER A 589 23.62 11.60 18.03
N ASN A 590 23.02 10.41 18.20
CA ASN A 590 22.13 10.10 19.32
C ASN A 590 22.25 8.62 19.72
N ARG A 591 21.88 8.27 20.96
CA ARG A 591 21.42 6.91 21.26
C ARG A 591 20.01 6.77 20.67
N TRP A 592 19.79 5.86 19.73
CA TRP A 592 18.49 5.65 19.09
C TRP A 592 17.77 4.44 19.67
N ALA A 593 16.47 4.59 19.98
CA ALA A 593 15.62 3.47 20.35
C ALA A 593 15.38 2.52 19.15
N PRO A 594 14.94 1.27 19.37
CA PRO A 594 14.43 0.40 18.31
C PRO A 594 13.24 1.02 17.58
N LEU A 595 13.15 0.78 16.27
CA LEU A 595 12.00 1.22 15.45
C LEU A 595 10.77 0.36 15.78
N PHE A 596 9.65 1.01 16.05
CA PHE A 596 8.31 0.42 16.12
C PHE A 596 7.53 0.67 14.82
N VAL A 597 6.82 -0.34 14.33
CA VAL A 597 5.77 -0.21 13.30
C VAL A 597 4.65 -1.20 13.63
N ASP A 598 3.38 -0.78 13.67
CA ASP A 598 2.25 -1.71 13.57
C ASP A 598 1.79 -1.82 12.11
N PRO A 599 1.87 -2.98 11.45
CA PRO A 599 1.51 -3.09 10.03
C PRO A 599 0.00 -3.23 9.78
N GLY A 600 -0.82 -3.53 10.80
CA GLY A 600 -2.21 -3.96 10.65
C GLY A 600 -2.48 -5.31 11.33
N LEU A 601 -3.04 -6.29 10.59
CA LEU A 601 -3.37 -7.61 11.15
C LEU A 601 -2.16 -8.44 11.60
N ALA A 602 -0.96 -8.19 11.06
CA ALA A 602 0.28 -8.80 11.55
C ALA A 602 0.66 -8.33 12.96
N GLY A 603 0.22 -7.13 13.34
CA GLY A 603 0.56 -6.45 14.60
C GLY A 603 2.03 -6.03 14.72
N ARG A 604 2.27 -5.15 15.70
CA ARG A 604 3.56 -4.70 16.26
C ARG A 604 4.79 -5.48 15.77
N ASN A 605 5.57 -4.87 14.89
CA ASN A 605 6.90 -5.32 14.48
C ASN A 605 7.97 -4.37 15.06
N PHE A 606 9.16 -4.89 15.36
CA PHE A 606 10.31 -4.11 15.82
C PHE A 606 11.51 -4.31 14.89
N SER A 607 12.25 -3.24 14.64
CA SER A 607 13.49 -3.24 13.85
C SER A 607 14.61 -2.51 14.58
N PHE A 608 15.87 -2.83 14.23
CA PHE A 608 17.07 -2.25 14.88
C PHE A 608 17.10 -2.51 16.39
N ASP A 609 16.52 -3.63 16.83
CA ASP A 609 16.25 -3.96 18.22
C ASP A 609 17.40 -4.72 18.93
N ASN A 610 18.52 -4.89 18.22
CA ASN A 610 19.69 -5.63 18.69
C ASN A 610 20.98 -5.10 18.06
N SER A 611 22.10 -5.25 18.77
CA SER A 611 23.42 -4.81 18.35
C SER A 611 23.96 -5.60 17.15
N GLY A 612 23.55 -6.84 16.94
CA GLY A 612 23.95 -7.62 15.75
C GLY A 612 23.67 -6.88 14.43
N GLY A 613 22.47 -6.33 14.29
CA GLY A 613 22.10 -5.51 13.13
C GLY A 613 22.88 -4.19 13.03
N VAL A 614 23.22 -3.56 14.16
CA VAL A 614 24.05 -2.34 14.21
C VAL A 614 25.49 -2.62 13.78
N PHE A 615 26.08 -3.70 14.28
CA PHE A 615 27.42 -4.14 13.94
C PHE A 615 27.51 -4.54 12.46
N GLU A 616 26.52 -5.25 11.90
CA GLU A 616 26.46 -5.55 10.46
C GLU A 616 26.43 -4.24 9.64
N ALA A 617 25.47 -3.36 9.91
CA ALA A 617 25.27 -2.12 9.16
C ALA A 617 26.51 -1.21 9.18
N LEU A 618 27.04 -0.91 10.37
CA LEU A 618 28.20 -0.02 10.51
C LEU A 618 29.51 -0.66 10.03
N ALA A 619 29.71 -1.97 10.19
CA ALA A 619 30.88 -2.64 9.63
C ALA A 619 30.81 -2.72 8.11
N MET A 620 29.63 -2.94 7.51
CA MET A 620 29.45 -2.86 6.06
C MET A 620 29.80 -1.46 5.52
N ALA A 621 29.37 -0.41 6.21
CA ALA A 621 29.66 0.98 5.82
C ALA A 621 31.12 1.40 5.97
N CYS A 622 31.81 0.98 7.05
CA CYS A 622 33.11 1.53 7.46
C CYS A 622 34.15 1.67 6.32
N PRO A 623 34.36 0.68 5.42
CA PRO A 623 35.31 0.76 4.30
C PRO A 623 34.98 1.77 3.19
N HIS A 624 33.92 2.57 3.35
CA HIS A 624 33.47 3.59 2.38
C HIS A 624 33.41 5.01 2.97
N LEU A 625 33.59 5.16 4.29
CA LEU A 625 33.44 6.44 4.99
C LEU A 625 34.74 7.27 4.95
N PRO A 626 34.66 8.60 5.09
CA PRO A 626 35.83 9.45 5.33
C PRO A 626 36.62 8.99 6.57
N GLY A 627 37.95 9.15 6.55
CA GLY A 627 38.85 8.61 7.58
C GLY A 627 38.67 9.17 9.01
N GLU A 628 37.97 10.29 9.18
CA GLU A 628 37.50 10.72 10.50
C GLU A 628 36.27 9.94 10.96
N LEU A 629 35.26 9.82 10.09
CA LEU A 629 34.02 9.11 10.39
C LEU A 629 34.26 7.60 10.58
N GLN A 630 35.24 7.01 9.88
CA GLN A 630 35.74 5.66 10.19
C GLN A 630 36.23 5.54 11.64
N ARG A 631 36.99 6.52 12.15
CA ARG A 631 37.47 6.50 13.54
C ARG A 631 36.31 6.66 14.53
N LYS A 632 35.34 7.54 14.24
CA LYS A 632 34.11 7.68 15.03
C LYS A 632 33.35 6.34 15.10
N VAL A 633 33.10 5.68 13.97
CA VAL A 633 32.44 4.36 13.90
C VAL A 633 33.22 3.28 14.65
N LYS A 634 34.54 3.17 14.44
CA LYS A 634 35.38 2.16 15.11
C LYS A 634 35.42 2.36 16.63
N SER A 635 35.37 3.61 17.10
CA SER A 635 35.27 3.95 18.53
C SER A 635 33.89 3.67 19.11
N TRP A 636 32.82 4.03 18.39
CA TRP A 636 31.43 3.80 18.83
C TRP A 636 31.14 2.30 18.94
N LEU A 637 31.52 1.49 17.95
CA LEU A 637 31.39 0.04 17.99
C LEU A 637 32.28 -0.62 19.06
N ALA A 638 33.35 0.04 19.52
CA ALA A 638 34.18 -0.46 20.61
C ALA A 638 33.49 -0.30 21.99
N ASP A 639 32.76 0.81 22.17
CA ASP A 639 31.92 1.03 23.35
C ASP A 639 30.69 0.10 23.32
N GLU A 640 30.00 0.03 22.18
CA GLU A 640 28.82 -0.83 22.01
C GLU A 640 29.13 -2.32 22.22
N TRP A 641 30.35 -2.77 21.89
CA TRP A 641 30.80 -4.13 22.17
C TRP A 641 30.90 -4.43 23.68
N THR A 642 31.15 -3.40 24.48
CA THR A 642 31.31 -3.51 25.94
C THR A 642 29.95 -3.58 26.64
N HIS A 643 28.99 -2.80 26.17
CA HIS A 643 27.64 -2.71 26.75
C HIS A 643 26.64 -3.73 26.17
N HIS A 644 26.74 -4.03 24.87
CA HIS A 644 25.82 -4.90 24.12
C HIS A 644 26.56 -5.88 23.19
N PRO A 645 27.45 -6.76 23.71
CA PRO A 645 28.24 -7.69 22.89
C PRO A 645 27.32 -8.61 22.03
N PRO A 646 27.39 -8.58 20.68
CA PRO A 646 26.37 -9.17 19.81
C PRO A 646 26.09 -10.67 19.97
N PHE A 647 27.04 -11.42 20.53
CA PHE A 647 27.03 -12.88 20.70
C PHE A 647 26.47 -13.34 22.07
N THR A 648 25.89 -12.42 22.84
CA THR A 648 25.34 -12.64 24.20
C THR A 648 23.85 -12.28 24.26
N ARG A 649 23.19 -12.31 25.44
CA ARG A 649 21.77 -11.94 25.57
C ARG A 649 21.57 -10.43 25.67
N GLU A 650 22.61 -9.74 26.13
CA GLU A 650 22.73 -8.29 26.30
C GLU A 650 22.74 -7.56 24.94
N ALA A 651 22.87 -8.30 23.84
CA ALA A 651 22.76 -7.80 22.48
C ALA A 651 21.38 -7.19 22.14
N TRP A 652 20.30 -7.55 22.83
CA TRP A 652 18.95 -7.00 22.56
C TRP A 652 18.67 -5.75 23.38
N TYR A 653 18.22 -4.70 22.70
CA TYR A 653 17.97 -3.39 23.29
C TYR A 653 16.63 -3.31 24.02
N SER A 654 16.61 -2.41 25.00
CA SER A 654 15.39 -1.84 25.58
C SER A 654 14.58 -1.11 24.52
N LEU A 655 13.26 -1.27 24.54
CA LEU A 655 12.35 -0.64 23.58
C LEU A 655 12.05 0.84 23.88
N ARG A 656 12.60 1.38 24.98
CA ARG A 656 12.26 2.72 25.51
C ARG A 656 13.43 3.69 25.60
N GLU A 657 14.66 3.18 25.50
CA GLU A 657 15.88 3.99 25.70
C GLU A 657 16.39 4.58 24.38
N GLY A 658 16.54 5.90 24.37
CA GLY A 658 17.07 6.65 23.23
C GLY A 658 16.03 7.45 22.44
N ALA A 659 16.52 8.22 21.48
CA ALA A 659 15.72 9.05 20.58
C ALA A 659 14.83 8.19 19.66
N ARG A 660 13.64 8.71 19.35
CA ARG A 660 12.64 8.03 18.51
C ARG A 660 12.93 8.19 17.02
N ARG A 661 12.88 7.07 16.31
CA ARG A 661 13.14 6.98 14.86
C ARG A 661 11.91 7.36 14.04
N GLU A 662 10.75 7.17 14.63
CA GLU A 662 9.41 7.33 14.07
C GLU A 662 9.11 8.79 13.74
N TRP A 663 8.40 9.02 12.63
CA TRP A 663 7.90 10.35 12.27
C TRP A 663 6.73 10.78 13.19
N PHE A 664 6.00 9.80 13.71
CA PHE A 664 4.79 9.91 14.52
C PHE A 664 5.02 9.70 16.03
N PRO A 665 4.12 10.19 16.91
CA PRO A 665 4.20 9.92 18.35
C PRO A 665 3.91 8.44 18.65
N THR A 666 4.77 7.77 19.44
CA THR A 666 4.59 6.36 19.80
C THR A 666 4.23 6.21 21.28
N PRO A 667 3.02 5.71 21.64
CA PRO A 667 2.60 5.54 23.03
C PRO A 667 3.44 4.51 23.81
N ASP A 668 3.62 4.72 25.12
CA ASP A 668 4.40 3.82 25.97
C ASP A 668 3.81 2.39 26.07
N GLU A 669 2.50 2.20 25.83
CA GLU A 669 1.88 0.86 25.89
C GLU A 669 2.20 -0.05 24.68
N VAL A 670 2.62 0.53 23.55
CA VAL A 670 3.02 -0.28 22.39
C VAL A 670 4.46 -0.81 22.51
N LEU A 671 5.28 -0.21 23.39
CA LEU A 671 6.70 -0.51 23.62
C LEU A 671 6.90 -1.73 24.54
N SER A 672 6.32 -2.86 24.13
CA SER A 672 6.44 -4.16 24.80
C SER A 672 6.56 -5.26 23.75
N ARG A 673 7.50 -6.20 23.96
CA ARG A 673 7.69 -7.35 23.06
C ARG A 673 6.50 -8.31 23.21
N PRO A 674 5.74 -8.61 22.13
CA PRO A 674 4.72 -9.65 22.17
C PRO A 674 5.31 -11.01 22.58
N GLY A 675 4.55 -11.86 23.28
CA GLY A 675 5.04 -13.17 23.73
C GLY A 675 5.44 -14.16 22.62
N GLN A 676 5.16 -13.82 21.36
CA GLN A 676 5.58 -14.55 20.16
C GLN A 676 6.94 -14.07 19.62
N ASP A 677 7.34 -12.81 19.85
CA ASP A 677 8.60 -12.22 19.39
C ASP A 677 9.77 -12.60 20.31
N LYS A 678 10.15 -13.87 20.26
CA LYS A 678 11.33 -14.39 20.96
C LYS A 678 12.60 -14.06 20.16
N PRO A 679 13.62 -13.46 20.79
CA PRO A 679 14.96 -13.35 20.24
C PRO A 679 15.47 -14.68 19.64
N TYR A 680 16.13 -14.60 18.48
CA TYR A 680 16.90 -15.71 17.94
C TYR A 680 18.15 -16.00 18.80
N HIS A 681 18.81 -17.14 18.61
CA HIS A 681 19.95 -17.50 19.43
C HIS A 681 21.14 -16.56 19.16
N PRO A 682 21.86 -16.03 20.18
CA PRO A 682 22.92 -15.03 20.00
C PRO A 682 24.03 -15.39 19.00
N LEU A 683 24.31 -16.68 18.80
CA LEU A 683 25.20 -17.16 17.71
C LEU A 683 24.81 -16.59 16.34
N GLY A 684 23.52 -16.33 16.09
CA GLY A 684 22.98 -15.72 14.86
C GLY A 684 23.47 -14.30 14.56
N ASN A 685 24.36 -13.74 15.38
CA ASN A 685 25.10 -12.49 15.14
C ASN A 685 26.58 -12.70 14.83
N ALA A 686 27.08 -13.95 14.73
CA ALA A 686 28.49 -14.22 14.44
C ALA A 686 28.92 -13.72 13.03
N TYR A 687 27.98 -13.51 12.11
CA TYR A 687 28.24 -12.82 10.86
C TYR A 687 28.68 -11.35 11.09
N ALA A 688 27.91 -10.61 11.88
CA ALA A 688 28.22 -9.23 12.27
C ALA A 688 29.53 -9.11 13.06
N VAL A 689 29.82 -10.07 13.95
CA VAL A 689 31.10 -10.14 14.68
C VAL A 689 32.29 -10.31 13.73
N TRP A 690 32.18 -11.15 12.71
CA TRP A 690 33.22 -11.36 11.71
C TRP A 690 33.40 -10.15 10.78
N LEU A 691 32.30 -9.54 10.32
CA LEU A 691 32.34 -8.28 9.58
C LEU A 691 33.04 -7.18 10.38
N TYR A 692 32.73 -7.04 11.68
CA TYR A 692 33.41 -6.10 12.57
C TYR A 692 34.90 -6.41 12.71
N ALA A 693 35.26 -7.68 12.87
CA ALA A 693 36.66 -8.11 12.94
C ALA A 693 37.47 -7.69 11.69
N GLY A 694 36.89 -7.92 10.49
CA GLY A 694 37.55 -7.69 9.20
C GLY A 694 37.44 -6.25 8.66
N ARG A 695 36.24 -5.65 8.65
CA ARG A 695 35.99 -4.32 8.06
C ARG A 695 36.28 -3.15 9.00
N CYS A 696 36.34 -3.39 10.31
CA CYS A 696 36.64 -2.37 11.33
C CYS A 696 37.99 -2.59 12.04
N ASP A 697 38.85 -3.47 11.53
CA ASP A 697 40.15 -3.87 12.10
C ASP A 697 40.08 -4.45 13.53
N ALA A 698 38.90 -4.89 13.97
CA ALA A 698 38.63 -5.24 15.37
C ALA A 698 39.10 -6.64 15.80
N TRP A 699 39.86 -7.35 14.96
CA TRP A 699 40.36 -8.71 15.25
C TRP A 699 40.92 -8.92 16.67
N PRO A 700 41.75 -8.03 17.26
CA PRO A 700 42.24 -8.23 18.63
C PRO A 700 41.12 -8.31 19.68
N ARG A 701 40.07 -7.49 19.54
CA ARG A 701 38.90 -7.47 20.45
C ARG A 701 38.04 -8.72 20.27
N VAL A 702 37.86 -9.18 19.04
CA VAL A 702 37.09 -10.39 18.71
C VAL A 702 37.81 -11.66 19.20
N LEU A 703 39.13 -11.74 19.04
CA LEU A 703 39.93 -12.87 19.54
C LEU A 703 40.01 -12.89 21.07
N ALA A 704 40.08 -11.73 21.74
CA ALA A 704 40.02 -11.64 23.20
C ALA A 704 38.68 -12.15 23.78
N ALA A 705 37.58 -12.08 23.01
CA ALA A 705 36.26 -12.61 23.37
C ALA A 705 36.03 -14.07 22.90
N TRP A 706 37.06 -14.77 22.42
CA TRP A 706 36.91 -16.15 21.91
C TRP A 706 36.25 -17.11 22.91
N PRO A 707 36.57 -17.11 24.23
CA PRO A 707 35.89 -17.99 25.19
C PRO A 707 34.36 -17.78 25.25
N GLN A 708 33.91 -16.52 25.20
CA GLN A 708 32.49 -16.16 25.24
C GLN A 708 31.79 -16.52 23.92
N LEU A 709 32.44 -16.27 22.77
CA LEU A 709 31.96 -16.70 21.46
C LEU A 709 31.82 -18.22 21.39
N LYS A 710 32.82 -18.98 21.85
CA LYS A 710 32.79 -20.44 21.91
C LYS A 710 31.68 -20.96 22.83
N ASN A 711 31.44 -20.31 23.98
CA ASN A 711 30.32 -20.65 24.85
C ASN A 711 28.96 -20.43 24.16
N SER A 712 28.78 -19.31 23.44
CA SER A 712 27.58 -19.04 22.65
C SER A 712 27.34 -20.11 21.55
N PHE A 713 28.40 -20.59 20.90
CA PHE A 713 28.31 -21.72 19.97
C PHE A 713 27.97 -23.06 20.65
N ASN A 714 28.57 -23.34 21.81
CA ASN A 714 28.26 -24.53 22.60
C ASN A 714 26.79 -24.53 23.07
N ASP A 715 26.26 -23.37 23.48
CA ASP A 715 24.86 -23.23 23.88
C ASP A 715 23.91 -23.37 22.68
N PHE A 716 24.28 -22.85 21.51
CA PHE A 716 23.54 -23.11 20.27
C PHE A 716 23.46 -24.60 19.96
N ILE A 717 24.57 -25.35 20.09
CA ILE A 717 24.57 -26.81 19.87
C ILE A 717 23.59 -27.52 20.82
N LYS A 718 23.51 -27.10 22.09
CA LYS A 718 22.57 -27.67 23.09
C LYS A 718 21.10 -27.50 22.71
N THR A 719 20.74 -26.52 21.86
CA THR A 719 19.37 -26.36 21.36
C THR A 719 18.93 -27.50 20.44
N GLY A 720 19.88 -28.25 19.87
CA GLY A 720 19.60 -29.29 18.87
C GLY A 720 19.20 -28.77 17.49
N TRP A 721 19.16 -27.44 17.26
CA TRP A 721 18.67 -26.84 16.01
C TRP A 721 19.34 -27.42 14.77
N ARG A 722 18.54 -27.73 13.74
CA ARG A 722 18.95 -28.11 12.38
C ARG A 722 17.91 -27.62 11.39
N LEU A 723 18.35 -27.14 10.22
CA LEU A 723 17.45 -26.72 9.15
C LEU A 723 16.80 -27.94 8.47
N ASP A 724 15.49 -28.10 8.65
CA ASP A 724 14.67 -29.08 7.95
C ASP A 724 14.33 -28.57 6.54
N GLY A 725 14.98 -29.11 5.51
CA GLY A 725 14.75 -28.72 4.11
C GLY A 725 13.34 -29.01 3.56
N ALA A 726 12.51 -29.80 4.25
CA ALA A 726 11.11 -30.01 3.91
C ALA A 726 10.16 -28.98 4.55
N LYS A 727 10.59 -28.29 5.62
CA LYS A 727 9.83 -27.22 6.30
C LYS A 727 10.36 -25.81 6.00
N GLY A 728 11.67 -25.60 6.12
CA GLY A 728 12.30 -24.28 6.18
C GLY A 728 12.33 -23.69 7.59
N ASP A 729 13.09 -22.61 7.76
CA ASP A 729 13.23 -21.85 9.02
C ASP A 729 13.53 -20.39 8.67
N LEU A 730 12.88 -19.43 9.35
CA LEU A 730 13.08 -18.00 9.14
C LEU A 730 14.55 -17.57 9.30
N TYR A 731 15.29 -18.23 10.19
CA TYR A 731 16.69 -17.91 10.50
C TYR A 731 17.68 -18.85 9.78
N GLY A 732 17.25 -19.61 8.78
CA GLY A 732 18.08 -20.59 8.06
C GLY A 732 19.33 -19.96 7.42
N ASN A 733 19.17 -18.82 6.74
CA ASN A 733 20.29 -18.05 6.17
C ASN A 733 21.21 -17.49 7.28
N ARG A 734 20.61 -16.84 8.29
CA ARG A 734 21.32 -16.24 9.45
C ARG A 734 22.23 -17.24 10.16
N TYR A 735 21.72 -18.43 10.47
CA TYR A 735 22.52 -19.46 11.14
C TYR A 735 23.55 -20.10 10.21
N LEU A 736 23.26 -20.28 8.91
CA LEU A 736 24.28 -20.75 7.96
C LEU A 736 25.46 -19.78 7.86
N ALA A 737 25.19 -18.48 7.63
CA ALA A 737 26.22 -17.44 7.62
C ALA A 737 27.03 -17.42 8.92
N SER A 738 26.33 -17.47 10.06
CA SER A 738 26.95 -17.45 11.39
C SER A 738 27.79 -18.68 11.69
N LEU A 739 27.42 -19.87 11.22
CA LEU A 739 28.23 -21.09 11.36
C LEU A 739 29.51 -21.02 10.52
N ILE A 740 29.43 -20.49 9.30
CA ILE A 740 30.57 -20.26 8.41
C ILE A 740 31.54 -19.27 9.05
N THR A 741 31.07 -18.08 9.47
CA THR A 741 31.96 -17.07 10.03
C THR A 741 32.48 -17.41 11.42
N PHE A 742 31.70 -18.14 12.23
CA PHE A 742 32.20 -18.69 13.49
C PHE A 742 33.36 -19.66 13.25
N ALA A 743 33.30 -20.51 12.21
CA ALA A 743 34.42 -21.39 11.85
C ALA A 743 35.67 -20.59 11.46
N LEU A 744 35.52 -19.51 10.68
CA LEU A 744 36.63 -18.61 10.32
C LEU A 744 37.24 -17.88 11.53
N ILE A 745 36.41 -17.46 12.50
CA ILE A 745 36.89 -16.90 13.78
C ILE A 745 37.62 -17.97 14.59
N ALA A 746 37.07 -19.20 14.67
CA ALA A 746 37.64 -20.31 15.41
C ALA A 746 39.02 -20.71 14.90
N ASP A 747 39.20 -20.86 13.58
CA ASP A 747 40.50 -21.15 12.98
C ASP A 747 41.51 -20.03 13.22
N LYS A 748 41.08 -18.75 13.17
CA LYS A 748 41.95 -17.61 13.50
C LYS A 748 42.29 -17.52 15.00
N ALA A 749 41.46 -18.07 15.87
CA ALA A 749 41.73 -18.28 17.30
C ALA A 749 42.54 -19.57 17.59
N GLY A 750 42.87 -20.36 16.57
CA GLY A 750 43.60 -21.63 16.69
C GLY A 750 42.73 -22.84 17.08
N ASP A 751 41.43 -22.67 17.27
CA ASP A 751 40.50 -23.70 17.73
C ASP A 751 39.93 -24.53 16.57
N ARG A 752 40.82 -25.33 15.96
CA ARG A 752 40.49 -26.23 14.84
C ARG A 752 39.38 -27.23 15.17
N ALA A 753 39.15 -27.53 16.45
CA ALA A 753 38.08 -28.42 16.89
C ALA A 753 36.71 -27.75 16.77
N ALA A 754 36.56 -26.53 17.30
CA ALA A 754 35.36 -25.71 17.13
C ALA A 754 35.12 -25.38 15.65
N ALA A 755 36.17 -25.03 14.89
CA ALA A 755 36.08 -24.75 13.46
C ALA A 755 35.56 -25.96 12.66
N LYS A 756 36.11 -27.16 12.89
CA LYS A 756 35.66 -28.39 12.24
C LYS A 756 34.20 -28.72 12.57
N GLN A 757 33.77 -28.51 13.82
CA GLN A 757 32.40 -28.76 14.25
C GLN A 757 31.42 -27.78 13.59
N ALA A 758 31.75 -26.49 13.55
CA ALA A 758 30.94 -25.46 12.91
C ALA A 758 30.83 -25.66 11.39
N ASN A 759 31.94 -26.01 10.72
CA ASN A 759 31.95 -26.35 9.29
C ASN A 759 31.07 -27.57 8.98
N ALA A 760 31.03 -28.60 9.84
CA ALA A 760 30.14 -29.75 9.65
C ALA A 760 28.65 -29.36 9.77
N LEU A 761 28.31 -28.47 10.70
CA LEU A 761 26.95 -27.93 10.85
C LEU A 761 26.57 -27.00 9.68
N ALA A 762 27.50 -26.19 9.19
CA ALA A 762 27.32 -25.35 8.00
C ALA A 762 27.06 -26.21 6.75
N ALA A 763 27.84 -27.27 6.55
CA ALA A 763 27.63 -28.22 5.46
C ALA A 763 26.23 -28.85 5.52
N GLN A 764 25.82 -29.40 6.67
CA GLN A 764 24.47 -29.96 6.85
C GLN A 764 23.36 -28.93 6.58
N THR A 765 23.54 -27.70 7.07
CA THR A 765 22.57 -26.61 6.89
C THR A 765 22.50 -26.16 5.43
N SER A 766 23.61 -26.18 4.69
CA SER A 766 23.65 -25.81 3.27
C SER A 766 22.87 -26.77 2.37
N GLU A 767 22.86 -28.06 2.67
CA GLU A 767 22.03 -29.04 1.94
C GLU A 767 20.55 -28.86 2.29
N GLY A 768 20.21 -28.64 3.57
CA GLY A 768 18.84 -28.33 3.99
C GLY A 768 18.28 -27.08 3.31
N LEU A 769 19.11 -26.04 3.17
CA LEU A 769 18.76 -24.80 2.48
C LEU A 769 18.59 -25.03 0.97
N ALA A 770 19.51 -25.73 0.31
CA ALA A 770 19.41 -26.06 -1.11
C ALA A 770 18.17 -26.92 -1.44
N ALA A 771 17.82 -27.85 -0.54
CA ALA A 771 16.59 -28.65 -0.65
C ALA A 771 15.32 -27.79 -0.50
N TRP A 772 15.32 -26.80 0.40
CA TRP A 772 14.22 -25.85 0.55
C TRP A 772 14.06 -24.95 -0.69
N TRP A 773 15.15 -24.39 -1.24
CA TRP A 773 15.09 -23.62 -2.48
C TRP A 773 14.51 -24.43 -3.65
N LYS A 774 14.91 -25.70 -3.81
CA LYS A 774 14.33 -26.61 -4.82
C LYS A 774 12.84 -26.85 -4.58
N ARG A 775 12.46 -27.21 -3.35
CA ARG A 775 11.04 -27.36 -2.92
C ARG A 775 10.19 -26.11 -3.20
N ALA A 776 10.77 -24.92 -3.05
CA ALA A 776 10.13 -23.64 -3.35
C ALA A 776 9.97 -23.42 -4.86
N ALA A 777 10.98 -23.72 -5.66
CA ALA A 777 10.86 -23.69 -7.12
C ALA A 777 9.83 -24.70 -7.64
N ASP A 778 9.79 -25.92 -7.10
CA ASP A 778 8.86 -26.98 -7.51
C ASP A 778 7.40 -26.61 -7.20
N ARG A 779 7.14 -26.12 -5.97
CA ARG A 779 5.80 -25.71 -5.51
C ARG A 779 5.41 -24.30 -5.96
N GLY A 780 6.34 -23.56 -6.55
CA GLY A 780 6.14 -22.20 -7.07
C GLY A 780 5.27 -22.19 -8.33
N THR A 781 3.97 -22.37 -8.16
CA THR A 781 2.96 -22.21 -9.21
C THR A 781 2.18 -20.92 -8.98
N LEU A 782 1.95 -20.12 -10.04
CA LEU A 782 1.06 -18.97 -10.00
C LEU A 782 -0.37 -19.46 -10.24
N THR A 783 -1.16 -19.57 -9.17
CA THR A 783 -2.48 -20.19 -9.14
C THR A 783 -3.62 -19.19 -9.33
N THR A 784 -4.65 -19.60 -10.07
CA THR A 784 -5.95 -18.90 -10.06
C THR A 784 -6.87 -19.45 -8.99
N PHE A 785 -7.65 -18.57 -8.39
CA PHE A 785 -8.66 -18.84 -7.37
C PHE A 785 -9.98 -18.19 -7.79
N LYS A 786 -11.11 -18.83 -7.48
CA LYS A 786 -12.46 -18.30 -7.74
C LYS A 786 -12.83 -17.16 -6.79
N GLY A 787 -12.37 -17.22 -5.54
CA GLY A 787 -12.57 -16.21 -4.49
C GLY A 787 -11.72 -16.52 -3.26
N SER A 788 -11.78 -15.67 -2.21
CA SER A 788 -10.88 -15.76 -1.03
C SER A 788 -10.90 -17.11 -0.31
N SER A 789 -12.04 -17.79 -0.26
CA SER A 789 -12.20 -19.10 0.40
C SER A 789 -11.42 -20.25 -0.25
N GLU A 790 -10.95 -20.09 -1.49
CA GLU A 790 -9.98 -21.03 -2.10
C GLU A 790 -8.52 -20.71 -1.70
N LEU A 791 -8.24 -19.52 -1.16
CA LEU A 791 -6.93 -19.16 -0.61
C LEU A 791 -6.74 -19.53 0.87
N ASP A 792 -7.78 -19.64 1.69
CA ASP A 792 -7.61 -20.01 3.12
C ASP A 792 -6.81 -21.31 3.33
N PRO A 793 -7.04 -22.42 2.59
CA PRO A 793 -6.21 -23.62 2.70
C PRO A 793 -4.76 -23.41 2.21
N PHE A 794 -4.58 -22.50 1.26
CA PHE A 794 -3.30 -22.16 0.64
C PHE A 794 -2.44 -21.28 1.57
N ILE A 795 -3.01 -20.27 2.23
CA ILE A 795 -2.37 -19.55 3.36
C ILE A 795 -2.11 -20.51 4.52
N GLY A 796 -3.09 -21.36 4.84
CA GLY A 796 -3.04 -22.30 5.96
C GLY A 796 -1.81 -23.22 5.92
N GLY A 797 -1.52 -23.79 4.75
CA GLY A 797 -0.34 -24.65 4.51
C GLY A 797 0.97 -23.90 4.21
N GLY A 798 0.89 -22.59 3.94
CA GLY A 798 2.00 -21.79 3.41
C GLY A 798 2.22 -22.01 1.91
N ASP A 799 2.54 -20.94 1.18
CA ASP A 799 2.93 -21.05 -0.22
C ASP A 799 4.43 -21.32 -0.37
N ALA A 800 4.91 -21.39 -1.61
CA ALA A 800 6.29 -21.78 -1.90
C ALA A 800 7.34 -20.72 -1.51
N ILE A 801 6.93 -19.46 -1.26
CA ILE A 801 7.82 -18.29 -1.16
C ILE A 801 7.56 -17.50 0.13
N SER A 802 6.31 -17.47 0.60
CA SER A 802 5.79 -16.73 1.74
C SER A 802 5.73 -17.61 2.99
N PHE A 803 6.76 -17.54 3.81
CA PHE A 803 6.87 -18.28 5.07
C PHE A 803 5.95 -17.67 6.14
N ARG A 804 5.01 -18.47 6.65
CA ARG A 804 4.06 -18.07 7.71
C ARG A 804 4.75 -18.10 9.07
N ILE A 805 4.73 -16.99 9.80
CA ILE A 805 5.22 -16.87 11.19
C ILE A 805 4.05 -17.05 12.16
N ALA A 806 2.95 -16.35 11.91
CA ALA A 806 1.70 -16.39 12.67
C ALA A 806 0.51 -16.17 11.70
N PRO A 807 -0.77 -16.19 12.14
CA PRO A 807 -1.87 -15.62 11.33
C PRO A 807 -1.52 -14.20 10.87
N HIS A 808 -1.80 -13.87 9.60
CA HIS A 808 -1.55 -12.57 8.96
C HIS A 808 -0.10 -12.04 9.00
N ARG A 809 0.87 -12.74 9.61
CA ARG A 809 2.30 -12.36 9.68
C ARG A 809 3.17 -13.35 8.92
N HIS A 810 3.57 -12.97 7.70
CA HIS A 810 4.39 -13.76 6.78
C HIS A 810 5.70 -13.01 6.45
N LYS A 811 6.73 -13.73 5.99
CA LYS A 811 7.98 -13.15 5.44
C LYS A 811 8.48 -13.99 4.26
N ILE A 812 9.28 -13.37 3.38
CA ILE A 812 9.91 -14.07 2.24
C ILE A 812 11.22 -14.73 2.71
N ALA A 813 11.10 -15.73 3.59
CA ALA A 813 12.19 -16.23 4.43
C ALA A 813 13.41 -16.82 3.68
N LEU A 814 13.26 -17.17 2.39
CA LEU A 814 14.39 -17.55 1.53
C LEU A 814 15.37 -16.39 1.28
N LEU A 815 14.88 -15.14 1.32
CA LEU A 815 15.67 -13.92 1.12
C LEU A 815 16.10 -13.29 2.45
N CYS A 816 15.40 -13.59 3.55
CA CYS A 816 15.68 -13.03 4.87
C CYS A 816 17.09 -13.33 5.37
N ASP A 817 17.77 -12.34 5.95
CA ASP A 817 19.12 -12.48 6.55
C ASP A 817 20.17 -13.08 5.60
N LEU A 818 20.04 -12.86 4.29
CA LEU A 818 21.00 -13.32 3.31
C LEU A 818 22.37 -12.63 3.49
N THR A 819 23.44 -13.31 3.06
CA THR A 819 24.81 -12.80 2.98
C THR A 819 25.47 -13.23 1.64
N PRO A 820 26.58 -12.61 1.20
CA PRO A 820 27.29 -13.02 -0.03
C PRO A 820 27.71 -14.50 -0.03
N GLU A 821 28.15 -15.01 1.11
CA GLU A 821 28.67 -16.37 1.30
C GLU A 821 27.53 -17.39 1.19
N VAL A 822 26.39 -17.11 1.85
CA VAL A 822 25.17 -17.92 1.74
C VAL A 822 24.65 -17.89 0.30
N ALA A 823 24.62 -16.72 -0.35
CA ALA A 823 24.15 -16.59 -1.72
C ALA A 823 24.98 -17.40 -2.73
N ALA A 824 26.31 -17.42 -2.58
CA ALA A 824 27.19 -18.24 -3.40
C ALA A 824 26.98 -19.76 -3.20
N ILE A 825 26.77 -20.19 -1.95
CA ILE A 825 26.46 -21.58 -1.60
C ILE A 825 25.10 -22.02 -2.17
N VAL A 826 24.06 -21.19 -2.05
CA VAL A 826 22.73 -21.47 -2.61
C VAL A 826 22.79 -21.53 -4.13
N LYS A 827 23.46 -20.57 -4.79
CA LYS A 827 23.69 -20.57 -6.25
C LYS A 827 24.31 -21.88 -6.74
N SER A 828 25.46 -22.25 -6.18
CA SER A 828 26.20 -23.45 -6.59
C SER A 828 25.44 -24.76 -6.37
N LYS A 829 24.49 -24.81 -5.42
CA LYS A 829 23.68 -26.01 -5.13
C LYS A 829 22.29 -26.02 -5.79
N ALA A 830 21.75 -24.87 -6.20
CA ALA A 830 20.34 -24.71 -6.55
C ALA A 830 20.04 -23.61 -7.59
N SER A 831 20.98 -23.25 -8.48
CA SER A 831 20.87 -22.10 -9.41
C SER A 831 19.52 -21.98 -10.15
N GLU A 832 19.02 -23.05 -10.77
CA GLU A 832 17.72 -23.04 -11.49
C GLU A 832 16.55 -22.68 -10.58
N ALA A 833 16.57 -23.20 -9.35
CA ALA A 833 15.55 -22.92 -8.33
C ALA A 833 15.63 -21.48 -7.81
N VAL A 834 16.84 -20.92 -7.71
CA VAL A 834 17.04 -19.49 -7.41
C VAL A 834 16.40 -18.62 -8.49
N THR A 835 16.68 -18.88 -9.77
CA THR A 835 16.10 -18.14 -10.89
C THR A 835 14.57 -18.16 -10.84
N LYS A 836 13.97 -19.36 -10.78
CA LYS A 836 12.50 -19.52 -10.77
C LYS A 836 11.83 -18.84 -9.56
N VAL A 837 12.42 -18.95 -8.36
CA VAL A 837 11.88 -18.28 -7.16
C VAL A 837 11.99 -16.76 -7.26
N LEU A 838 13.08 -16.22 -7.83
CA LEU A 838 13.24 -14.77 -8.04
C LEU A 838 12.29 -14.23 -9.12
N GLU A 839 12.05 -14.97 -10.20
CA GLU A 839 11.06 -14.62 -11.23
C GLU A 839 9.64 -14.51 -10.64
N ILE A 840 9.22 -15.52 -9.87
CA ILE A 840 7.90 -15.53 -9.21
C ILE A 840 7.82 -14.42 -8.15
N PHE A 841 8.90 -14.20 -7.38
CA PHE A 841 8.96 -13.09 -6.42
C PHE A 841 8.77 -11.75 -7.13
N GLN A 842 9.52 -11.45 -8.20
CA GLN A 842 9.41 -10.19 -8.94
C GLN A 842 8.03 -9.98 -9.57
N ALA A 843 7.39 -11.04 -10.09
CA ALA A 843 6.04 -10.97 -10.65
C ALA A 843 4.98 -10.59 -9.60
N LEU A 844 5.10 -11.12 -8.37
CA LEU A 844 4.19 -10.84 -7.26
C LEU A 844 4.51 -9.53 -6.51
N HIS A 845 5.77 -9.09 -6.55
CA HIS A 845 6.31 -8.00 -5.72
C HIS A 845 6.96 -6.88 -6.59
N PRO A 846 6.33 -6.33 -7.64
CA PRO A 846 6.99 -5.43 -8.61
C PRO A 846 7.61 -4.15 -7.98
N THR A 847 6.99 -3.66 -6.89
CA THR A 847 7.40 -2.50 -6.10
C THR A 847 8.28 -2.82 -4.87
N TRP A 848 8.89 -4.02 -4.76
CA TRP A 848 9.62 -4.51 -3.56
C TRP A 848 10.69 -3.57 -2.99
N SER A 849 11.25 -2.68 -3.81
CA SER A 849 12.31 -1.75 -3.41
C SER A 849 11.80 -0.53 -2.64
N LEU A 850 10.48 -0.27 -2.67
CA LEU A 850 9.88 0.97 -2.19
C LEU A 850 9.48 0.88 -0.72
N LEU A 851 10.25 1.52 0.15
CA LEU A 851 10.02 1.50 1.59
C LEU A 851 8.80 2.34 1.98
N GLY A 852 7.90 1.73 2.75
CA GLY A 852 6.71 2.39 3.28
C GLY A 852 5.57 2.58 2.29
N GLU A 853 5.62 1.95 1.11
CA GLU A 853 4.63 2.14 0.04
C GLU A 853 3.62 0.98 -0.05
N GLU A 854 3.76 0.14 -1.07
CA GLU A 854 2.78 -0.88 -1.40
C GLU A 854 2.82 -2.10 -0.48
N ARG A 855 1.74 -2.88 -0.54
CA ARG A 855 1.50 -4.06 0.30
C ARG A 855 1.60 -5.27 -0.61
N GLN A 856 2.62 -6.08 -0.40
CA GLN A 856 2.97 -7.18 -1.31
C GLN A 856 3.07 -8.51 -0.56
N VAL A 857 3.61 -8.45 0.65
CA VAL A 857 3.60 -9.54 1.62
C VAL A 857 2.26 -9.52 2.36
N HIS A 858 1.98 -10.56 3.16
CA HIS A 858 0.76 -10.68 3.96
C HIS A 858 -0.55 -10.67 3.17
N TYR A 859 -0.49 -10.86 1.84
CA TYR A 859 -1.66 -10.79 0.97
C TYR A 859 -2.47 -9.51 1.21
N GLY A 860 -1.85 -8.33 1.28
CA GLY A 860 -2.56 -7.05 1.38
C GLY A 860 -3.28 -6.72 2.71
N GLU A 861 -3.34 -7.66 3.67
CA GLU A 861 -3.99 -7.52 4.99
C GLU A 861 -3.24 -6.61 6.00
N ASN A 862 -2.17 -5.95 5.55
CA ASN A 862 -1.38 -5.00 6.32
C ASN A 862 -1.14 -3.76 5.46
N PHE A 863 -1.33 -2.57 6.02
CA PHE A 863 -1.28 -1.31 5.26
C PHE A 863 0.13 -0.82 4.90
N VAL A 864 1.17 -1.50 5.40
CA VAL A 864 2.57 -1.28 5.03
C VAL A 864 3.36 -2.58 5.12
N ASP A 865 4.20 -2.88 4.12
CA ASP A 865 5.10 -4.03 4.18
C ASP A 865 6.22 -3.83 5.23
N PRO A 866 6.73 -4.89 5.89
CA PRO A 866 7.79 -4.79 6.89
C PRO A 866 9.08 -4.16 6.31
N PRO A 867 9.70 -3.14 6.94
CA PRO A 867 10.87 -2.44 6.41
C PRO A 867 12.10 -3.31 6.08
N GLU A 868 12.20 -4.50 6.67
CA GLU A 868 13.23 -5.50 6.35
C GLU A 868 13.09 -6.10 4.94
N LEU A 869 11.87 -6.21 4.38
CA LEU A 869 11.59 -6.82 3.07
C LEU A 869 12.43 -6.19 1.95
N ALA A 870 12.46 -4.85 1.92
CA ALA A 870 13.17 -4.10 0.90
C ALA A 870 14.70 -4.23 1.02
N LEU A 871 15.23 -4.57 2.20
CA LEU A 871 16.65 -4.92 2.37
C LEU A 871 16.91 -6.36 1.91
N ASP A 872 16.09 -7.32 2.35
CA ASP A 872 16.24 -8.74 2.01
C ASP A 872 16.16 -8.97 0.50
N ALA A 873 15.21 -8.33 -0.18
CA ALA A 873 15.11 -8.35 -1.64
C ALA A 873 16.27 -7.61 -2.34
N PHE A 874 16.82 -6.54 -1.75
CA PHE A 874 18.01 -5.86 -2.27
C PHE A 874 19.28 -6.72 -2.14
N LYS A 875 19.46 -7.38 -0.99
CA LYS A 875 20.50 -8.39 -0.74
C LYS A 875 20.39 -9.54 -1.76
N ALA A 876 19.19 -10.03 -2.00
CA ALA A 876 18.92 -11.06 -3.01
C ALA A 876 19.26 -10.58 -4.43
N MET A 877 18.85 -9.38 -4.83
CA MET A 877 19.23 -8.81 -6.13
C MET A 877 20.75 -8.68 -6.26
N ALA A 878 21.43 -8.13 -5.25
CA ALA A 878 22.88 -7.94 -5.28
C ALA A 878 23.65 -9.27 -5.39
N TRP A 879 23.27 -10.30 -4.62
CA TRP A 879 24.10 -11.50 -4.47
C TRP A 879 23.55 -12.74 -5.18
N LEU A 880 22.23 -12.91 -5.30
CA LEU A 880 21.62 -14.00 -6.08
C LEU A 880 21.40 -13.62 -7.55
N ASN A 881 21.01 -12.39 -7.89
CA ASN A 881 21.01 -11.98 -9.31
C ASN A 881 22.40 -11.52 -9.81
N GLY A 882 23.32 -11.19 -8.89
CA GLY A 882 24.57 -10.51 -9.26
C GLY A 882 24.30 -9.09 -9.79
N GLY A 883 23.28 -8.43 -9.23
CA GLY A 883 22.53 -7.33 -9.83
C GLY A 883 23.40 -6.24 -10.46
N PRO A 884 23.16 -5.86 -11.73
CA PRO A 884 23.91 -4.80 -12.39
C PRO A 884 23.98 -3.54 -11.53
N ARG A 885 25.17 -2.96 -11.42
CA ARG A 885 25.47 -1.76 -10.60
C ARG A 885 24.40 -0.67 -10.73
N ASP A 886 23.96 -0.39 -11.96
CA ASP A 886 23.03 0.70 -12.24
C ASP A 886 21.56 0.32 -12.01
N GLU A 887 21.23 -0.99 -11.93
CA GLU A 887 19.95 -1.44 -11.41
C GLU A 887 19.90 -1.32 -9.88
N LEU A 888 20.94 -1.80 -9.17
CA LEU A 888 21.05 -1.63 -7.72
C LEU A 888 20.92 -0.15 -7.34
N ARG A 889 21.60 0.76 -8.06
CA ARG A 889 21.49 2.21 -7.85
C ARG A 889 20.09 2.78 -8.05
N ARG A 890 19.30 2.28 -9.01
CA ARG A 890 17.89 2.67 -9.18
C ARG A 890 16.96 2.08 -8.10
N ARG A 891 17.40 1.03 -7.40
CA ARG A 891 16.69 0.39 -6.29
C ARG A 891 17.16 0.87 -4.91
N ILE A 892 18.13 1.80 -4.84
CA ILE A 892 18.41 2.60 -3.64
C ILE A 892 17.28 3.61 -3.48
N ASP A 893 16.32 3.25 -2.64
CA ASP A 893 15.14 4.06 -2.34
C ASP A 893 15.45 5.18 -1.31
N LEU A 894 14.54 5.46 -0.37
CA LEU A 894 14.71 6.42 0.72
C LEU A 894 14.80 5.68 2.08
N PRO A 895 15.27 6.34 3.15
CA PRO A 895 15.13 5.81 4.51
C PRO A 895 13.65 5.79 4.93
N PHE A 896 13.24 4.74 5.63
CA PHE A 896 11.88 4.60 6.16
C PHE A 896 11.67 5.48 7.41
N CYS A 897 12.70 5.59 8.25
CA CYS A 897 12.69 6.31 9.53
C CYS A 897 14.03 7.02 9.74
N ARG A 898 14.22 7.71 10.88
CA ARG A 898 15.52 8.32 11.22
C ARG A 898 16.58 7.26 11.54
N ALA A 899 17.81 7.52 11.08
CA ALA A 899 19.00 6.69 11.20
C ALA A 899 18.81 5.22 10.74
N ASP A 900 18.10 5.04 9.62
CA ASP A 900 17.68 3.73 9.08
C ASP A 900 18.88 2.84 8.68
N LEU A 901 19.10 1.78 9.45
CA LEU A 901 20.21 0.84 9.23
C LEU A 901 20.00 -0.03 7.98
N HIS A 902 18.76 -0.25 7.54
CA HIS A 902 18.48 -0.95 6.28
C HIS A 902 18.85 -0.05 5.09
N TYR A 903 18.56 1.25 5.18
CA TYR A 903 18.97 2.22 4.15
C TYR A 903 20.50 2.34 4.03
N LEU A 904 21.16 2.56 5.17
CA LEU A 904 22.62 2.56 5.33
C LEU A 904 23.26 1.28 4.74
N THR A 905 22.69 0.11 5.02
CA THR A 905 23.18 -1.17 4.48
C THR A 905 22.99 -1.27 2.95
N LYS A 906 21.86 -0.82 2.40
CA LYS A 906 21.65 -0.77 0.93
C LYS A 906 22.68 0.13 0.23
N LEU A 907 23.01 1.28 0.81
CA LEU A 907 24.04 2.20 0.29
C LEU A 907 25.42 1.52 0.28
N ALA A 908 25.83 0.85 1.36
CA ALA A 908 27.10 0.13 1.44
C ALA A 908 27.20 -1.02 0.41
N ILE A 909 26.15 -1.84 0.29
CA ILE A 909 26.09 -2.94 -0.71
C ILE A 909 26.25 -2.41 -2.13
N ALA A 910 25.61 -1.29 -2.48
CA ALA A 910 25.72 -0.68 -3.81
C ALA A 910 27.13 -0.13 -4.12
N LEU A 911 27.89 0.26 -3.11
CA LEU A 911 29.29 0.68 -3.27
C LEU A 911 30.26 -0.50 -3.37
N ASP A 912 30.01 -1.61 -2.66
CA ASP A 912 30.80 -2.83 -2.84
C ASP A 912 30.58 -3.48 -4.20
N ALA A 913 29.33 -3.51 -4.69
CA ALA A 913 29.01 -3.94 -6.06
C ALA A 913 29.76 -3.13 -7.14
N ALA A 914 30.07 -1.85 -6.86
CA ALA A 914 30.85 -1.00 -7.75
C ALA A 914 32.38 -1.28 -7.70
N LYS A 915 32.90 -1.98 -6.70
CA LYS A 915 34.31 -2.43 -6.63
C LYS A 915 34.53 -3.74 -7.38
N ALA A 916 33.55 -4.66 -7.33
CA ALA A 916 33.68 -6.03 -7.87
C ALA A 916 33.97 -6.11 -9.38
N THR A 917 33.62 -5.10 -10.17
CA THR A 917 33.95 -5.06 -11.62
C THR A 917 35.37 -4.59 -11.92
N GLY A 918 36.10 -4.03 -10.93
CA GLY A 918 37.51 -3.66 -11.06
C GLY A 918 38.49 -4.75 -10.61
N ALA A 919 38.03 -5.74 -9.84
CA ALA A 919 38.86 -6.79 -9.28
C ALA A 919 38.52 -8.16 -9.90
N LYS A 920 39.37 -8.66 -10.80
CA LYS A 920 39.46 -10.11 -11.01
C LYS A 920 40.02 -10.74 -9.73
N SER A 921 39.30 -11.73 -9.22
CA SER A 921 39.68 -12.69 -8.14
C SER A 921 41.08 -12.55 -7.53
N GLN A 922 41.11 -12.21 -6.23
CA GLN A 922 42.12 -12.65 -5.26
C GLN A 922 41.40 -13.32 -4.11
#